data_AF-A0A6P0TUW4-F1
#
_entry.id   AF-A0A6P0TUW4-F1
#
_cell.length_a   1.000
_cell.length_b   1.000
_cell.length_c   1.000
_cell.angle_alpha   90.00
_cell.angle_beta   90.00
_cell.angle_gamma   90.00
#
_symmetry.space_group_name_H-M   'P 1'
#
loop_
_entity.id
_entity.type
_entity.pdbx_description
1 polymer ?
#
loop_
_entity_poly.entity_id
_entity_poly.type
_entity_poly.pdbx_seq_one_letter_code
_entity_poly.pdbx_strand_id
1 'polypeptide(L)'
;VFCILTKTFGFERDSYIKKFITQSIVISKLLEKVNEGKKELFVKLFFGVAEKYLNIEFNTSKMNKREATVYEYQFLLKPTPELFELRSKIWQGIFQLYQIDIFQKKVINLIHQYSKSFSWVPVREIIKQDAVEVLDFIATQLNPKDYSNCLIVQKYLDFLESRQIEFNNELRERFVNETYELSRILLYDWNEGKKLNLDREEYEQFKQNQIKEYFANYDFKDYQDFFAKCHEIKAGTELKNHYDFKFPTYKVPEFPSHQVVEVFIFLACKNSDLYLDVLKYYLNLGDPFQLNHFPLIGKLIEISGVQKAFELLNQFDFASKIKWLFGFYNLLPEDKITADYLEKLYNLYRESKLDEIPERFDFLLKYRDLDKNVVAQVTEIILSKINEQTNYADYADPFDFLFNPYTQVNERLIELFTEKFDVLKQAYLLNQKIRGYSSNSEDIFTRILAADQKNFIIEYIDWVYDEERKFSNFRDDLNYTFLWKHENYQELIAQVVEHIYQKEKELSNSGFSNTILERIFFLEVTEKEKLILEDKQNKLLKSMIENRHNDIDLMQLLFSVTTTFPYERRYQFIDLFCKYNQNFEDFKKLPIEPYVKNDQELSSEDYILSSSKNIEATHKIVEYLESLRPIFNTIDLLEQKEYVEKEIKYFKKWIEDEKKRNFIED
;
A
#
# COMPACT_ATOMS: atom_id res chain seq x y z
N VAL A 1 6.92 15.86 28.45
CA VAL A 1 6.72 15.27 29.80
C VAL A 1 6.60 13.74 29.75
N PHE A 2 5.61 13.17 29.05
CA PHE A 2 5.43 11.71 28.95
C PHE A 2 6.71 10.92 28.57
N CYS A 3 7.43 11.33 27.51
CA CYS A 3 8.68 10.69 27.10
C CYS A 3 9.77 10.73 28.18
N ILE A 4 9.83 11.80 28.97
CA ILE A 4 10.81 11.93 30.06
C ILE A 4 10.48 10.94 31.18
N LEU A 5 9.19 10.86 31.56
CA LEU A 5 8.74 9.93 32.61
C LEU A 5 8.90 8.46 32.23
N THR A 6 8.75 8.12 30.95
CA THR A 6 8.81 6.74 30.46
C THR A 6 10.18 6.30 29.95
N LYS A 7 11.01 7.21 29.41
CA LYS A 7 12.37 6.88 28.94
C LYS A 7 13.47 7.25 29.93
N THR A 8 13.41 8.42 30.55
CA THR A 8 14.47 8.91 31.45
C THR A 8 14.27 8.45 32.88
N PHE A 9 13.03 8.48 33.38
CA PHE A 9 12.68 7.97 34.70
C PHE A 9 12.03 6.58 34.66
N GLY A 10 12.00 5.95 33.48
CA GLY A 10 11.49 4.59 33.28
C GLY A 10 12.40 3.53 33.89
N PHE A 11 12.07 2.26 33.66
CA PHE A 11 12.87 1.16 34.18
C PHE A 11 14.20 1.03 33.43
N GLU A 12 15.27 0.81 34.20
CA GLU A 12 16.59 0.38 33.72
C GLU A 12 16.93 -0.99 34.31
N ARG A 13 17.85 -1.73 33.66
CA ARG A 13 18.28 -3.07 34.07
C ARG A 13 18.70 -3.17 35.54
N ASP A 14 19.27 -2.11 36.10
CA ASP A 14 19.77 -2.01 37.47
C ASP A 14 18.81 -1.29 38.45
N SER A 15 17.59 -0.95 38.02
CA SER A 15 16.61 -0.25 38.86
C SER A 15 16.28 -1.00 40.15
N TYR A 16 16.37 -2.34 40.14
CA TYR A 16 16.19 -3.18 41.33
C TYR A 16 17.24 -2.92 42.41
N ILE A 17 18.46 -2.51 42.06
CA ILE A 17 19.52 -2.18 43.02
C ILE A 17 19.11 -0.98 43.87
N LYS A 18 18.43 -0.02 43.24
CA LYS A 18 17.87 1.18 43.89
C LYS A 18 16.44 0.96 44.37
N LYS A 19 15.97 -0.28 44.45
CA LYS A 19 14.64 -0.64 44.95
C LYS A 19 13.50 0.12 44.25
N PHE A 20 13.68 0.46 42.97
CA PHE A 20 12.69 1.18 42.16
C PHE A 20 12.21 2.53 42.74
N ILE A 21 13.05 3.19 43.58
CA ILE A 21 12.69 4.45 44.26
C ILE A 21 12.28 5.55 43.26
N THR A 22 12.99 5.66 42.14
CA THR A 22 12.69 6.65 41.09
C THR A 22 11.27 6.47 40.53
N GLN A 23 10.92 5.24 40.15
CA GLN A 23 9.61 4.94 39.58
C GLN A 23 8.51 5.11 40.63
N SER A 24 8.77 4.75 41.88
CA SER A 24 7.86 4.97 43.01
C SER A 24 7.56 6.45 43.26
N ILE A 25 8.58 7.32 43.19
CA ILE A 25 8.39 8.78 43.30
C ILE A 25 7.56 9.31 42.14
N VAL A 26 7.82 8.87 40.91
CA VAL A 26 7.06 9.29 39.72
C VAL A 26 5.58 8.94 39.88
N ILE A 27 5.26 7.69 40.22
CA ILE A 27 3.87 7.25 40.41
C ILE A 27 3.20 8.01 41.56
N SER A 28 3.87 8.15 42.70
CA SER A 28 3.32 8.87 43.85
C SER A 28 3.01 10.33 43.52
N LYS A 29 3.89 11.01 42.78
CA LYS A 29 3.69 12.39 42.35
C LYS A 29 2.59 12.52 41.30
N LEU A 30 2.47 11.57 40.37
CA LEU A 30 1.37 11.57 39.40
C LEU A 30 0.03 11.39 40.11
N LEU A 31 -0.08 10.42 41.03
CA LEU A 31 -1.30 10.17 41.81
C LEU A 31 -1.71 11.40 42.66
N GLU A 32 -0.75 12.10 43.28
CA GLU A 32 -1.01 13.37 43.98
C GLU A 32 -1.63 14.42 43.04
N LYS A 33 -1.16 14.50 41.79
CA LYS A 33 -1.63 15.50 40.81
C LYS A 33 -2.90 15.10 40.08
N VAL A 34 -3.22 13.81 40.01
CA VAL A 34 -4.49 13.30 39.47
C VAL A 34 -5.68 13.88 40.24
N ASN A 35 -5.52 14.13 41.56
CA ASN A 35 -6.50 14.84 42.40
C ASN A 35 -7.92 14.29 42.25
N GLU A 36 -8.10 12.99 42.48
CA GLU A 36 -9.38 12.27 42.35
C GLU A 36 -10.00 12.39 40.94
N GLY A 37 -9.18 12.53 39.91
CA GLY A 37 -9.63 12.63 38.53
C GLY A 37 -10.07 14.03 38.08
N LYS A 38 -9.99 15.05 38.95
CA LYS A 38 -10.38 16.44 38.63
C LYS A 38 -9.48 17.10 37.58
N LYS A 39 -8.28 16.57 37.34
CA LYS A 39 -7.34 17.10 36.34
C LYS A 39 -7.09 16.08 35.22
N GLU A 40 -7.90 16.16 34.17
CA GLU A 40 -7.92 15.20 33.05
C GLU A 40 -6.55 14.99 32.40
N LEU A 41 -5.74 16.05 32.24
CA LEU A 41 -4.38 15.93 31.67
C LEU A 41 -3.45 15.06 32.53
N PHE A 42 -3.53 15.17 33.86
CA PHE A 42 -2.73 14.35 34.76
C PHE A 42 -3.25 12.91 34.82
N VAL A 43 -4.56 12.70 34.68
CA VAL A 43 -5.15 11.36 34.53
C VAL A 43 -4.65 10.67 33.26
N LYS A 44 -4.71 11.36 32.11
CA LYS A 44 -4.18 10.83 30.84
C LYS A 44 -2.68 10.53 30.93
N LEU A 45 -1.90 11.42 31.56
CA LEU A 45 -0.47 11.21 31.78
C LEU A 45 -0.21 10.01 32.70
N PHE A 46 -0.97 9.87 33.78
CA PHE A 46 -0.88 8.72 34.69
C PHE A 46 -1.19 7.41 33.96
N PHE A 47 -2.31 7.33 33.22
CA PHE A 47 -2.64 6.13 32.45
C PHE A 47 -1.52 5.75 31.47
N GLY A 48 -0.98 6.71 30.73
CA GLY A 48 0.11 6.43 29.80
C GLY A 48 1.37 5.91 30.50
N VAL A 49 1.73 6.49 31.66
CA VAL A 49 2.91 6.03 32.44
C VAL A 49 2.65 4.66 33.06
N ALA A 50 1.47 4.45 33.64
CA ALA A 50 1.05 3.20 34.25
C ALA A 50 1.05 2.05 33.23
N GLU A 51 0.50 2.27 32.04
CA GLU A 51 0.51 1.31 30.94
C GLU A 51 1.95 0.86 30.61
N LYS A 52 2.90 1.79 30.50
CA LYS A 52 4.31 1.45 30.28
C LYS A 52 4.98 0.77 31.47
N TYR A 53 4.66 1.17 32.70
CA TYR A 53 5.30 0.63 33.89
C TYR A 53 4.77 -0.76 34.26
N LEU A 54 3.57 -1.11 33.79
CA LEU A 54 2.96 -2.43 33.97
C LEU A 54 3.46 -3.47 32.97
N ASN A 55 4.23 -3.07 31.94
CA ASN A 55 4.88 -4.01 31.04
C ASN A 55 5.75 -5.02 31.81
N ILE A 56 5.89 -6.20 31.22
CA ILE A 56 6.72 -7.29 31.76
C ILE A 56 8.16 -7.20 31.20
N GLU A 57 8.29 -6.62 30.00
CA GLU A 57 9.53 -6.54 29.24
C GLU A 57 9.84 -5.10 28.82
N PHE A 58 11.12 -4.73 28.90
CA PHE A 58 11.60 -3.38 28.68
C PHE A 58 12.82 -3.36 27.75
N ASN A 59 12.88 -2.33 26.90
CA ASN A 59 14.01 -2.05 26.04
C ASN A 59 14.70 -0.75 26.47
N THR A 60 16.03 -0.78 26.54
CA THR A 60 16.84 0.42 26.77
C THR A 60 17.94 0.53 25.72
N SER A 61 18.05 1.70 25.11
CA SER A 61 19.12 2.02 24.16
C SER A 61 20.21 2.84 24.88
N LYS A 62 21.46 2.35 24.89
CA LYS A 62 22.62 3.06 25.41
C LYS A 62 23.57 3.40 24.28
N MET A 63 23.85 4.69 24.10
CA MET A 63 24.85 5.17 23.14
C MET A 63 26.23 5.07 23.77
N ASN A 64 27.12 4.29 23.16
CA ASN A 64 28.54 4.34 23.50
C ASN A 64 29.15 5.57 22.82
N LYS A 65 29.40 6.62 23.59
CA LYS A 65 29.96 7.89 23.09
C LYS A 65 31.34 7.75 22.43
N ARG A 66 32.07 6.66 22.70
CA ARG A 66 33.41 6.43 22.13
C ARG A 66 33.39 5.75 20.76
N GLU A 67 32.38 4.94 20.47
CA GLU A 67 32.29 4.12 19.26
C GLU A 67 31.16 4.56 18.31
N ALA A 68 30.48 5.67 18.63
CA ALA A 68 29.27 6.14 17.92
C ALA A 68 28.23 5.04 17.67
N THR A 69 28.22 4.00 18.51
CA THR A 69 27.38 2.81 18.34
C THR A 69 26.27 2.80 19.40
N VAL A 70 25.04 2.53 18.97
CA VAL A 70 23.87 2.42 19.84
C VAL A 70 23.63 0.95 20.14
N TYR A 71 23.67 0.60 21.43
CA TYR A 71 23.33 -0.74 21.90
C TYR A 71 21.90 -0.76 22.43
N GLU A 72 21.05 -1.61 21.88
CA GLU A 72 19.71 -1.87 22.41
C GLU A 72 19.69 -3.16 23.21
N TYR A 73 19.22 -3.08 24.46
CA TYR A 73 19.11 -4.24 25.35
C TYR A 73 17.67 -4.42 25.80
N GLN A 74 17.16 -5.63 25.61
CA GLN A 74 15.90 -6.12 26.15
C GLN A 74 16.16 -6.77 27.52
N PHE A 75 15.36 -6.43 28.53
CA PHE A 75 15.50 -7.01 29.87
C PHE A 75 14.16 -7.17 30.58
N LEU A 76 14.16 -8.07 31.56
CA LEU A 76 13.02 -8.37 32.43
C LEU A 76 13.22 -7.76 33.81
N LEU A 77 12.12 -7.39 34.46
CA LEU A 77 12.16 -6.92 35.84
C LEU A 77 12.37 -8.09 36.81
N LYS A 78 13.17 -7.87 37.86
CA LYS A 78 13.36 -8.84 38.94
C LYS A 78 12.17 -8.80 39.90
N PRO A 79 11.58 -9.95 40.28
CA PRO A 79 10.52 -9.99 41.28
C PRO A 79 11.09 -9.65 42.66
N THR A 80 10.82 -8.45 43.16
CA THR A 80 11.20 -8.02 44.52
C THR A 80 9.99 -7.43 45.25
N PRO A 81 9.98 -7.45 46.60
CA PRO A 81 8.89 -6.85 47.38
C PRO A 81 8.62 -5.38 47.04
N GLU A 82 9.66 -4.60 46.76
CA GLU A 82 9.52 -3.18 46.42
C GLU A 82 8.88 -2.97 45.03
N LEU A 83 9.12 -3.89 44.09
CA LEU A 83 8.43 -3.86 42.80
C LEU A 83 6.95 -4.21 42.96
N PHE A 84 6.63 -5.19 43.80
CA PHE A 84 5.25 -5.58 44.09
C PHE A 84 4.45 -4.45 44.71
N GLU A 85 5.04 -3.73 45.68
CA GLU A 85 4.41 -2.56 46.30
C GLU A 85 4.17 -1.44 45.27
N LEU A 86 5.15 -1.17 44.40
CA LEU A 86 5.01 -0.19 43.33
C LEU A 86 3.86 -0.55 42.39
N ARG A 87 3.78 -1.80 41.94
CA ARG A 87 2.74 -2.22 40.99
C ARG A 87 1.36 -2.29 41.62
N SER A 88 1.25 -2.72 42.87
CA SER A 88 0.01 -2.63 43.66
C SER A 88 -0.49 -1.17 43.74
N LYS A 89 0.39 -0.20 44.03
CA LYS A 89 0.05 1.23 44.01
C LYS A 89 -0.45 1.71 42.64
N ILE A 90 0.16 1.23 41.55
CA ILE A 90 -0.29 1.56 40.19
C ILE A 90 -1.69 1.02 39.95
N TRP A 91 -1.95 -0.27 40.25
CA TRP A 91 -3.27 -0.89 40.07
C TRP A 91 -4.35 -0.24 40.90
N GLN A 92 -4.09 0.02 42.19
CA GLN A 92 -5.04 0.73 43.05
C GLN A 92 -5.36 2.12 42.51
N GLY A 93 -4.35 2.86 42.04
CA GLY A 93 -4.56 4.17 41.41
C GLY A 93 -5.39 4.09 40.12
N ILE A 94 -5.19 3.05 39.30
CA ILE A 94 -6.02 2.77 38.12
C ILE A 94 -7.47 2.48 38.52
N PHE A 95 -7.69 1.60 39.51
CA PHE A 95 -9.03 1.17 39.92
C PHE A 95 -9.81 2.26 40.65
N GLN A 96 -9.15 3.15 41.39
CA GLN A 96 -9.80 4.34 41.95
C GLN A 96 -10.41 5.22 40.86
N LEU A 97 -9.78 5.31 39.68
CA LEU A 97 -10.29 6.09 38.55
C LEU A 97 -11.49 5.43 37.85
N TYR A 98 -11.75 4.14 38.08
CA TYR A 98 -12.93 3.46 37.54
C TYR A 98 -14.24 4.02 38.10
N GLN A 99 -14.21 4.63 39.28
CA GLN A 99 -15.39 5.28 39.89
C GLN A 99 -15.86 6.53 39.13
N ILE A 100 -15.12 6.94 38.09
CA ILE A 100 -15.42 8.11 37.27
C ILE A 100 -15.78 7.62 35.87
N ASP A 101 -17.03 7.83 35.45
CA ASP A 101 -17.61 7.27 34.22
C ASP A 101 -16.75 7.50 32.96
N ILE A 102 -16.16 8.69 32.81
CA ILE A 102 -15.31 9.04 31.65
C ILE A 102 -14.04 8.20 31.56
N PHE A 103 -13.59 7.58 32.65
CA PHE A 103 -12.34 6.80 32.71
C PHE A 103 -12.56 5.28 32.77
N GLN A 104 -13.78 4.80 33.02
CA GLN A 104 -14.10 3.36 33.08
C GLN A 104 -13.55 2.61 31.87
N LYS A 105 -13.83 3.09 30.66
CA LYS A 105 -13.35 2.48 29.41
C LYS A 105 -11.83 2.37 29.34
N LYS A 106 -11.09 3.38 29.85
CA LYS A 106 -9.62 3.38 29.81
C LYS A 106 -9.02 2.40 30.82
N VAL A 107 -9.63 2.26 31.99
CA VAL A 107 -9.26 1.26 33.01
C VAL A 107 -9.41 -0.15 32.45
N ILE A 108 -10.59 -0.43 31.88
CA ILE A 108 -10.93 -1.72 31.28
C ILE A 108 -9.98 -2.09 30.14
N ASN A 109 -9.66 -1.14 29.25
CA ASN A 109 -8.68 -1.35 28.19
C ASN A 109 -7.27 -1.63 28.73
N LEU A 110 -6.86 -0.99 29.83
CA LEU A 110 -5.53 -1.22 30.42
C LEU A 110 -5.37 -2.66 30.93
N ILE A 111 -6.40 -3.23 31.58
CA ILE A 111 -6.43 -4.66 31.96
C ILE A 111 -6.27 -5.55 30.72
N HIS A 112 -6.98 -5.24 29.64
CA HIS A 112 -6.88 -5.96 28.38
C HIS A 112 -5.47 -5.88 27.77
N GLN A 113 -4.87 -4.69 27.70
CA GLN A 113 -3.51 -4.51 27.17
C GLN A 113 -2.46 -5.24 28.01
N TYR A 114 -2.61 -5.22 29.34
CA TYR A 114 -1.77 -6.01 30.23
C TYR A 114 -1.88 -7.51 29.92
N SER A 115 -3.09 -8.01 29.67
CA SER A 115 -3.36 -9.41 29.28
C SER A 115 -2.74 -9.81 27.93
N LYS A 116 -2.47 -8.85 27.05
CA LYS A 116 -1.82 -9.08 25.75
C LYS A 116 -0.30 -9.09 25.82
N SER A 117 0.30 -8.70 26.94
CA SER A 117 1.75 -8.60 27.07
C SER A 117 2.38 -9.99 26.91
N PHE A 118 2.88 -10.26 25.71
CA PHE A 118 3.58 -11.49 25.36
C PHE A 118 5.01 -11.41 25.88
N SER A 119 5.46 -12.43 26.60
CA SER A 119 6.87 -12.59 26.96
C SER A 119 7.25 -14.04 26.78
N TRP A 120 8.36 -14.28 26.09
CA TRP A 120 8.94 -15.61 25.88
C TRP A 120 9.46 -16.26 27.17
N VAL A 121 9.62 -15.47 28.23
CA VAL A 121 10.14 -15.91 29.54
C VAL A 121 9.06 -15.74 30.61
N PRO A 122 8.73 -16.79 31.39
CA PRO A 122 7.73 -16.68 32.43
C PRO A 122 8.24 -15.83 33.60
N VAL A 123 7.73 -14.60 33.77
CA VAL A 123 7.86 -13.84 35.03
C VAL A 123 6.60 -14.03 35.87
N ARG A 124 6.35 -15.29 36.27
CA ARG A 124 5.10 -15.76 36.88
C ARG A 124 4.80 -15.05 38.20
N GLU A 125 5.82 -14.71 38.97
CA GLU A 125 5.69 -14.11 40.30
C GLU A 125 5.12 -12.70 40.25
N ILE A 126 5.55 -11.86 39.30
CA ILE A 126 5.02 -10.49 39.13
C ILE A 126 3.55 -10.54 38.76
N ILE A 127 3.20 -11.41 37.79
CA ILE A 127 1.83 -11.53 37.29
C ILE A 127 0.92 -12.10 38.37
N LYS A 128 1.40 -13.10 39.14
CA LYS A 128 0.66 -13.67 40.27
C LYS A 128 0.36 -12.60 41.32
N GLN A 129 1.30 -11.70 41.59
CA GLN A 129 1.10 -10.63 42.55
C GLN A 129 0.14 -9.55 42.03
N ASP A 130 0.27 -9.16 40.77
CA ASP A 130 -0.67 -8.23 40.13
C ASP A 130 -2.10 -8.80 40.12
N ALA A 131 -2.24 -10.11 39.92
CA ALA A 131 -3.53 -10.79 39.85
C ALA A 131 -4.35 -10.69 41.13
N VAL A 132 -3.71 -10.53 42.30
CA VAL A 132 -4.42 -10.32 43.57
C VAL A 132 -5.30 -9.07 43.49
N GLU A 133 -4.75 -7.95 43.01
CA GLU A 133 -5.47 -6.67 42.90
C GLU A 133 -6.49 -6.72 41.76
N VAL A 134 -6.11 -7.28 40.60
CA VAL A 134 -6.97 -7.31 39.41
C VAL A 134 -8.18 -8.24 39.61
N LEU A 135 -8.00 -9.42 40.21
CA LEU A 135 -9.10 -10.35 40.46
C LEU A 135 -10.09 -9.81 41.49
N ASP A 136 -9.61 -9.13 42.54
CA ASP A 136 -10.48 -8.47 43.52
C ASP A 136 -11.32 -7.36 42.88
N PHE A 137 -10.69 -6.53 42.05
CA PHE A 137 -11.38 -5.50 41.27
C PHE A 137 -12.44 -6.12 40.34
N ILE A 138 -12.11 -7.19 39.61
CA ILE A 138 -13.05 -7.89 38.74
C ILE A 138 -14.25 -8.41 39.54
N ALA A 139 -14.00 -9.06 40.67
CA ALA A 139 -15.07 -9.66 41.48
C ALA A 139 -16.00 -8.62 42.11
N THR A 140 -15.48 -7.45 42.49
CA THR A 140 -16.21 -6.44 43.26
C THR A 140 -16.82 -5.32 42.41
N GLN A 141 -16.16 -4.89 41.32
CA GLN A 141 -16.53 -3.69 40.57
C GLN A 141 -17.13 -3.96 39.18
N LEU A 142 -16.81 -5.10 38.54
CA LEU A 142 -17.28 -5.36 37.18
C LEU A 142 -18.68 -5.96 37.13
N ASN A 143 -19.42 -5.56 36.10
CA ASN A 143 -20.80 -6.00 35.88
C ASN A 143 -20.84 -7.23 34.95
N PRO A 144 -21.29 -8.41 35.42
CA PRO A 144 -21.39 -9.62 34.60
C PRO A 144 -22.52 -9.57 33.57
N LYS A 145 -23.41 -8.57 33.60
CA LYS A 145 -24.43 -8.37 32.56
C LYS A 145 -23.91 -7.64 31.34
N ASP A 146 -22.78 -6.93 31.46
CA ASP A 146 -22.17 -6.17 30.37
C ASP A 146 -21.24 -7.08 29.54
N TYR A 147 -21.44 -7.13 28.22
CA TYR A 147 -20.63 -7.95 27.33
C TYR A 147 -19.13 -7.60 27.36
N SER A 148 -18.79 -6.31 27.40
CA SER A 148 -17.39 -5.86 27.36
C SER A 148 -16.62 -6.34 28.60
N ASN A 149 -17.26 -6.27 29.76
CA ASN A 149 -16.73 -6.83 31.00
C ASN A 149 -16.57 -8.35 30.89
N CYS A 150 -17.58 -9.08 30.42
CA CYS A 150 -17.47 -10.53 30.24
C CYS A 150 -16.29 -10.90 29.34
N LEU A 151 -16.16 -10.25 28.18
CA LEU A 151 -15.08 -10.49 27.24
C LEU A 151 -13.69 -10.29 27.86
N ILE A 152 -13.50 -9.19 28.60
CA ILE A 152 -12.19 -8.82 29.15
C ILE A 152 -11.83 -9.70 30.34
N VAL A 153 -12.80 -10.04 31.20
CA VAL A 153 -12.58 -11.01 32.28
C VAL A 153 -12.13 -12.34 31.70
N GLN A 154 -12.83 -12.87 30.70
CA GLN A 154 -12.48 -14.15 30.09
C GLN A 154 -11.08 -14.13 29.48
N LYS A 155 -10.71 -13.07 28.75
CA LYS A 155 -9.35 -12.92 28.20
C LYS A 155 -8.28 -12.78 29.28
N TYR A 156 -8.57 -12.09 30.38
CA TYR A 156 -7.65 -11.99 31.52
C TYR A 156 -7.47 -13.36 32.21
N LEU A 157 -8.55 -14.12 32.41
CA LEU A 157 -8.49 -15.45 33.00
C LEU A 157 -7.74 -16.44 32.09
N ASP A 158 -7.91 -16.37 30.77
CA ASP A 158 -7.12 -17.15 29.81
C ASP A 158 -5.61 -16.78 29.88
N PHE A 159 -5.31 -15.49 30.06
CA PHE A 159 -3.94 -15.00 30.27
C PHE A 159 -3.31 -15.57 31.55
N LEU A 160 -4.07 -15.69 32.65
CA LEU A 160 -3.63 -16.34 33.88
C LEU A 160 -3.47 -17.86 33.71
N GLU A 161 -4.44 -18.53 33.08
CA GLU A 161 -4.44 -19.97 32.82
C GLU A 161 -3.21 -20.38 31.98
N SER A 162 -2.94 -19.65 30.89
CA SER A 162 -1.76 -19.90 30.03
C SER A 162 -0.41 -19.77 30.75
N ARG A 163 -0.38 -19.11 31.91
CA ARG A 163 0.80 -18.93 32.78
C ARG A 163 0.75 -19.80 34.03
N GLN A 164 -0.20 -20.72 34.10
CA GLN A 164 -0.43 -21.62 35.24
C GLN A 164 -0.64 -20.84 36.55
N ILE A 165 -1.34 -19.70 36.50
CA ILE A 165 -1.70 -18.93 37.69
C ILE A 165 -3.12 -19.33 38.09
N GLU A 166 -3.28 -19.80 39.32
CA GLU A 166 -4.56 -20.23 39.87
C GLU A 166 -5.48 -19.02 40.16
N PHE A 167 -6.76 -19.18 39.88
CA PHE A 167 -7.84 -18.24 40.19
C PHE A 167 -9.13 -19.01 40.51
N ASN A 168 -10.13 -18.35 41.11
CA ASN A 168 -11.41 -18.98 41.41
C ASN A 168 -12.24 -19.14 40.12
N ASN A 169 -12.56 -20.39 39.74
CA ASN A 169 -13.35 -20.70 38.55
C ASN A 169 -14.80 -20.19 38.61
N GLU A 170 -15.38 -19.96 39.80
CA GLU A 170 -16.69 -19.32 39.93
C GLU A 170 -16.72 -17.94 39.27
N LEU A 171 -15.58 -17.24 39.24
CA LEU A 171 -15.45 -15.95 38.56
C LEU A 171 -15.60 -16.11 37.04
N ARG A 172 -15.08 -17.20 36.48
CA ARG A 172 -15.24 -17.51 35.06
C ARG A 172 -16.70 -17.75 34.73
N GLU A 173 -17.39 -18.56 35.52
CA GLU A 173 -18.81 -18.87 35.33
C GLU A 173 -19.72 -17.64 35.49
N ARG A 174 -19.40 -16.76 36.45
CA ARG A 174 -20.16 -15.53 36.69
C ARG A 174 -20.14 -14.57 35.50
N PHE A 175 -19.07 -14.53 34.71
CA PHE A 175 -18.90 -13.63 33.57
C PHE A 175 -19.17 -14.33 32.24
N VAL A 176 -20.28 -15.07 32.19
CA VAL A 176 -20.84 -15.73 30.99
C VAL A 176 -22.31 -15.29 30.85
N ASN A 177 -22.55 -14.23 30.08
CA ASN A 177 -23.91 -13.78 29.74
C ASN A 177 -24.32 -14.28 28.34
N GLU A 178 -25.59 -14.10 27.97
CA GLU A 178 -26.11 -14.55 26.68
C GLU A 178 -25.39 -13.91 25.48
N THR A 179 -25.03 -12.62 25.55
CA THR A 179 -24.30 -11.92 24.49
C THR A 179 -22.89 -12.51 24.32
N TYR A 180 -22.23 -12.89 25.42
CA TYR A 180 -20.92 -13.53 25.40
C TYR A 180 -20.99 -14.95 24.82
N GLU A 181 -21.99 -15.74 25.20
CA GLU A 181 -22.19 -17.07 24.59
C GLU A 181 -22.48 -16.96 23.08
N LEU A 182 -23.31 -16.00 22.67
CA LEU A 182 -23.51 -15.71 21.26
C LEU A 182 -22.20 -15.31 20.57
N SER A 183 -21.37 -14.48 21.21
CA SER A 183 -20.10 -14.08 20.62
C SER A 183 -19.13 -15.25 20.49
N ARG A 184 -19.15 -16.22 21.40
CA ARG A 184 -18.38 -17.46 21.27
C ARG A 184 -18.81 -18.29 20.07
N ILE A 185 -20.10 -18.32 19.74
CA ILE A 185 -20.60 -19.01 18.55
C ILE A 185 -20.17 -18.29 17.27
N LEU A 186 -20.27 -16.96 17.24
CA LEU A 186 -19.98 -16.16 16.05
C LEU A 186 -18.48 -15.89 15.81
N LEU A 187 -17.66 -15.79 16.85
CA LEU A 187 -16.25 -15.41 16.71
C LEU A 187 -15.35 -16.63 16.57
N TYR A 188 -14.43 -16.58 15.60
CA TYR A 188 -13.32 -17.53 15.52
C TYR A 188 -12.37 -17.36 16.71
N ASP A 189 -12.11 -18.44 17.43
CA ASP A 189 -11.06 -18.50 18.45
C ASP A 189 -10.05 -19.61 18.10
N TRP A 190 -8.89 -19.20 17.56
CA TRP A 190 -7.81 -20.12 17.22
C TRP A 190 -7.31 -20.94 18.41
N ASN A 191 -7.44 -20.44 19.65
CA ASN A 191 -7.08 -21.22 20.83
C ASN A 191 -8.12 -22.30 21.12
N GLU A 192 -9.40 -22.07 20.82
CA GLU A 192 -10.44 -23.09 20.90
C GLU A 192 -10.16 -24.21 19.89
N GLY A 193 -9.87 -23.86 18.63
CA GLY A 193 -9.48 -24.85 17.62
C GLY A 193 -8.27 -25.69 18.05
N LYS A 194 -7.22 -25.05 18.61
CA LYS A 194 -6.05 -25.76 19.17
C LYS A 194 -6.39 -26.65 20.36
N LYS A 195 -7.23 -26.18 21.30
CA LYS A 195 -7.67 -26.97 22.46
C LYS A 195 -8.48 -28.19 22.04
N LEU A 196 -9.25 -28.08 20.96
CA LEU A 196 -10.06 -29.15 20.38
C LEU A 196 -9.28 -30.06 19.43
N ASN A 197 -8.01 -29.75 19.13
CA ASN A 197 -7.18 -30.43 18.12
C ASN A 197 -7.85 -30.49 16.73
N LEU A 198 -8.57 -29.44 16.35
CA LEU A 198 -9.18 -29.33 15.03
C LEU A 198 -8.25 -28.54 14.11
N ASP A 199 -8.13 -28.99 12.86
CA ASP A 199 -7.53 -28.17 11.82
C ASP A 199 -8.44 -26.99 11.43
N ARG A 200 -8.00 -26.19 10.45
CA ARG A 200 -8.77 -25.01 10.03
C ARG A 200 -10.12 -25.40 9.44
N GLU A 201 -10.17 -26.36 8.52
CA GLU A 201 -11.40 -26.74 7.83
C GLU A 201 -12.38 -27.42 8.80
N GLU A 202 -11.87 -28.27 9.67
CA GLU A 202 -12.64 -28.93 10.72
C GLU A 202 -13.24 -27.90 11.71
N TYR A 203 -12.48 -26.87 12.09
CA TYR A 203 -12.99 -25.81 12.96
C TYR A 203 -14.03 -24.93 12.27
N GLU A 204 -13.87 -24.63 10.98
CA GLU A 204 -14.89 -23.92 10.18
C GLU A 204 -16.21 -24.72 10.15
N GLN A 205 -16.15 -26.03 9.91
CA GLN A 205 -17.33 -26.91 9.95
C GLN A 205 -17.95 -26.99 11.35
N PHE A 206 -17.13 -27.07 12.40
CA PHE A 206 -17.59 -27.05 13.79
C PHE A 206 -18.41 -25.78 14.10
N LYS A 207 -17.90 -24.59 13.70
CA LYS A 207 -18.62 -23.32 13.86
C LYS A 207 -19.94 -23.29 13.10
N GLN A 208 -19.95 -23.76 11.85
CA GLN A 208 -21.18 -23.84 11.06
C GLN A 208 -22.24 -24.73 11.71
N ASN A 209 -21.83 -25.84 12.33
CA ASN A 209 -22.77 -26.72 13.05
C ASN A 209 -23.32 -26.05 14.31
N GLN A 210 -22.47 -25.36 15.10
CA GLN A 210 -22.94 -24.58 16.24
C GLN A 210 -23.96 -23.52 15.84
N ILE A 211 -23.74 -22.80 14.74
CA ILE A 211 -24.69 -21.83 14.19
C ILE A 211 -26.01 -22.53 13.85
N LYS A 212 -25.97 -23.65 13.12
CA LYS A 212 -27.20 -24.39 12.74
C LYS A 212 -28.00 -24.84 13.95
N GLU A 213 -27.33 -25.34 14.99
CA GLU A 213 -27.96 -25.80 16.22
C GLU A 213 -28.57 -24.63 17.02
N TYR A 214 -27.79 -23.56 17.21
CA TYR A 214 -28.21 -22.42 18.02
C TYR A 214 -29.40 -21.67 17.39
N PHE A 215 -29.37 -21.45 16.08
CA PHE A 215 -30.41 -20.71 15.36
C PHE A 215 -31.55 -21.61 14.87
N ALA A 216 -31.57 -22.89 15.23
CA ALA A 216 -32.55 -23.84 14.71
C ALA A 216 -34.00 -23.36 14.96
N ASN A 217 -34.32 -22.90 16.16
CA ASN A 217 -35.72 -22.62 16.53
C ASN A 217 -36.03 -21.13 16.64
N TYR A 218 -35.20 -20.28 16.03
CA TYR A 218 -35.39 -18.83 16.05
C TYR A 218 -36.63 -18.41 15.27
N ASP A 219 -37.45 -17.56 15.89
CA ASP A 219 -38.50 -16.82 15.22
C ASP A 219 -38.05 -15.40 14.84
N PHE A 220 -38.96 -14.61 14.25
CA PHE A 220 -38.65 -13.24 13.82
C PHE A 220 -38.17 -12.35 14.98
N LYS A 221 -38.78 -12.48 16.17
CA LYS A 221 -38.42 -11.67 17.33
C LYS A 221 -37.05 -12.05 17.87
N ASP A 222 -36.73 -13.34 17.87
CA ASP A 222 -35.39 -13.82 18.25
C ASP A 222 -34.30 -13.23 17.34
N TYR A 223 -34.58 -13.07 16.04
CA TYR A 223 -33.66 -12.40 15.10
C TYR A 223 -33.52 -10.90 15.38
N GLN A 224 -34.58 -10.22 15.83
CA GLN A 224 -34.49 -8.81 16.24
C GLN A 224 -33.57 -8.66 17.47
N ASP A 225 -33.76 -9.52 18.47
CA ASP A 225 -32.92 -9.55 19.68
C ASP A 225 -31.47 -9.96 19.35
N PHE A 226 -31.28 -10.86 18.39
CA PHE A 226 -29.96 -11.23 17.86
C PHE A 226 -29.21 -10.04 17.25
N PHE A 227 -29.86 -9.22 16.43
CA PHE A 227 -29.20 -8.03 15.87
C PHE A 227 -28.86 -6.99 16.94
N ALA A 228 -29.70 -6.84 17.97
CA ALA A 228 -29.38 -5.99 19.12
C ALA A 228 -28.13 -6.50 19.87
N LYS A 229 -28.01 -7.81 20.10
CA LYS A 229 -26.81 -8.43 20.68
C LYS A 229 -25.59 -8.30 19.77
N CYS A 230 -25.76 -8.40 18.45
CA CYS A 230 -24.69 -8.15 17.49
C CYS A 230 -24.15 -6.71 17.58
N HIS A 231 -25.02 -5.72 17.79
CA HIS A 231 -24.57 -4.34 18.05
C HIS A 231 -23.72 -4.23 19.32
N GLU A 232 -24.12 -4.91 20.40
CA GLU A 232 -23.33 -4.97 21.63
C GLU A 232 -21.96 -5.63 21.40
N ILE A 233 -21.94 -6.74 20.65
CA ILE A 233 -20.69 -7.44 20.26
C ILE A 233 -19.78 -6.51 19.45
N LYS A 234 -20.33 -5.83 18.44
CA LYS A 234 -19.58 -4.88 17.60
C LYS A 234 -18.94 -3.78 18.45
N ALA A 235 -19.72 -3.13 19.30
CA ALA A 235 -19.24 -2.07 20.19
C ALA A 235 -18.12 -2.56 21.13
N GLY A 236 -18.25 -3.78 21.67
CA GLY A 236 -17.20 -4.40 22.50
C GLY A 236 -15.92 -4.75 21.72
N THR A 237 -16.02 -5.06 20.42
CA THR A 237 -14.85 -5.34 19.57
C THR A 237 -14.14 -4.10 19.03
N GLU A 238 -14.85 -2.99 18.79
CA GLU A 238 -14.28 -1.73 18.29
C GLU A 238 -13.35 -1.03 19.30
N LEU A 239 -13.48 -1.37 20.59
CA LEU A 239 -12.56 -0.95 21.66
C LEU A 239 -11.09 -1.38 21.41
N LYS A 240 -10.84 -2.26 20.43
CA LYS A 240 -9.51 -2.75 20.02
C LYS A 240 -8.69 -1.75 19.18
N ASN A 241 -9.31 -0.82 18.44
CA ASN A 241 -8.64 -0.13 17.32
C ASN A 241 -8.17 1.30 17.57
N HIS A 242 -8.55 1.95 18.68
CA HIS A 242 -8.27 3.38 18.88
C HIS A 242 -6.87 3.74 19.40
N TYR A 243 -5.98 2.77 19.65
CA TYR A 243 -4.64 3.06 20.21
C TYR A 243 -3.45 2.37 19.52
N ASP A 244 -3.67 1.48 18.54
CA ASP A 244 -2.60 0.82 17.78
C ASP A 244 -2.39 1.48 16.41
N PHE A 245 -1.72 2.64 16.40
CA PHE A 245 -1.30 3.32 15.17
C PHE A 245 0.05 2.82 14.62
N LYS A 246 0.49 1.61 14.98
CA LYS A 246 1.74 1.04 14.47
C LYS A 246 1.55 -0.44 14.17
N PHE A 247 1.61 -0.77 12.89
CA PHE A 247 1.64 -2.11 12.27
C PHE A 247 0.27 -2.74 11.91
N PRO A 248 -0.12 -2.73 10.61
CA PRO A 248 -1.41 -3.25 10.13
C PRO A 248 -1.35 -4.75 9.76
N THR A 249 -0.68 -5.61 10.53
CA THR A 249 -0.40 -6.99 10.05
C THR A 249 -1.05 -8.15 10.80
N TYR A 250 -1.81 -7.93 11.87
CA TYR A 250 -2.71 -8.98 12.39
C TYR A 250 -3.99 -8.36 12.95
N LYS A 251 -4.98 -8.15 12.09
CA LYS A 251 -6.35 -7.74 12.46
C LYS A 251 -6.96 -8.79 13.41
N VAL A 252 -6.98 -8.48 14.71
CA VAL A 252 -7.79 -9.18 15.73
C VAL A 252 -9.27 -8.97 15.38
N PRO A 253 -10.20 -9.93 15.60
CA PRO A 253 -11.38 -10.10 14.76
C PRO A 253 -12.18 -8.82 14.59
N GLU A 254 -12.29 -8.41 13.33
CA GLU A 254 -13.38 -7.59 12.82
C GLU A 254 -14.69 -8.22 13.29
N PHE A 255 -15.74 -7.40 13.47
CA PHE A 255 -17.08 -7.90 13.76
C PHE A 255 -17.40 -9.10 12.85
N PRO A 256 -18.06 -10.18 13.35
CA PRO A 256 -18.22 -11.45 12.62
C PRO A 256 -19.24 -11.37 11.47
N SER A 257 -19.06 -10.44 10.54
CA SER A 257 -19.94 -10.23 9.39
C SER A 257 -20.09 -11.51 8.57
N HIS A 258 -19.04 -12.32 8.47
CA HIS A 258 -19.12 -13.61 7.78
C HIS A 258 -20.09 -14.58 8.46
N GLN A 259 -20.03 -14.75 9.79
CA GLN A 259 -20.91 -15.68 10.50
C GLN A 259 -22.35 -15.17 10.52
N VAL A 260 -22.54 -13.85 10.60
CA VAL A 260 -23.88 -13.27 10.43
C VAL A 260 -24.44 -13.58 9.04
N VAL A 261 -23.63 -13.52 7.98
CA VAL A 261 -24.04 -13.99 6.65
C VAL A 261 -24.38 -15.48 6.67
N GLU A 262 -23.59 -16.34 7.31
CA GLU A 262 -23.90 -17.77 7.45
C GLU A 262 -25.25 -18.03 8.15
N VAL A 263 -25.57 -17.24 9.19
CA VAL A 263 -26.88 -17.28 9.87
C VAL A 263 -28.01 -16.97 8.89
N PHE A 264 -27.87 -15.94 8.06
CA PHE A 264 -28.84 -15.62 7.01
C PHE A 264 -28.96 -16.73 5.96
N ILE A 265 -27.85 -17.32 5.52
CA ILE A 265 -27.86 -18.40 4.54
C ILE A 265 -28.55 -19.64 5.11
N PHE A 266 -28.28 -20.00 6.37
CA PHE A 266 -28.98 -21.05 7.07
C PHE A 266 -30.49 -20.78 7.13
N LEU A 267 -30.87 -19.56 7.51
CA LEU A 267 -32.27 -19.14 7.57
C LEU A 267 -32.94 -19.26 6.19
N ALA A 268 -32.29 -18.79 5.12
CA ALA A 268 -32.80 -18.85 3.75
C ALA A 268 -33.12 -20.28 3.31
N CYS A 269 -32.26 -21.23 3.66
CA CYS A 269 -32.44 -22.66 3.35
C CYS A 269 -33.52 -23.33 4.21
N LYS A 270 -33.71 -22.86 5.46
CA LYS A 270 -34.65 -23.47 6.40
C LYS A 270 -36.07 -22.94 6.27
N ASN A 271 -36.21 -21.61 6.17
CA ASN A 271 -37.49 -20.92 6.11
C ASN A 271 -37.35 -19.65 5.25
N SER A 272 -37.69 -19.78 3.98
CA SER A 272 -37.52 -18.72 2.99
C SER A 272 -38.42 -17.50 3.24
N ASP A 273 -39.62 -17.68 3.81
CA ASP A 273 -40.50 -16.56 4.15
C ASP A 273 -39.93 -15.75 5.32
N LEU A 274 -39.50 -16.43 6.38
CA LEU A 274 -38.86 -15.79 7.52
C LEU A 274 -37.55 -15.09 7.12
N TYR A 275 -36.77 -15.68 6.20
CA TYR A 275 -35.60 -15.03 5.63
C TYR A 275 -35.92 -13.68 5.00
N LEU A 276 -36.98 -13.58 4.20
CA LEU A 276 -37.37 -12.31 3.56
C LEU A 276 -37.73 -11.25 4.60
N ASP A 277 -38.47 -11.63 5.64
CA ASP A 277 -38.87 -10.68 6.69
C ASP A 277 -37.67 -10.22 7.53
N VAL A 278 -36.76 -11.14 7.90
CA VAL A 278 -35.54 -10.82 8.63
C VAL A 278 -34.59 -9.95 7.79
N LEU A 279 -34.45 -10.23 6.49
CA LEU A 279 -33.63 -9.41 5.59
C LEU A 279 -34.21 -8.00 5.43
N LYS A 280 -35.53 -7.85 5.26
CA LYS A 280 -36.19 -6.53 5.23
C LYS A 280 -35.94 -5.75 6.53
N TYR A 281 -36.10 -6.41 7.67
CA TYR A 281 -35.81 -5.79 8.96
C TYR A 281 -34.36 -5.33 9.05
N TYR A 282 -33.41 -6.18 8.64
CA TYR A 282 -31.99 -5.86 8.61
C TYR A 282 -31.63 -4.67 7.71
N LEU A 283 -32.15 -4.64 6.49
CA LEU A 283 -31.93 -3.53 5.55
C LEU A 283 -32.57 -2.24 6.08
N ASN A 284 -33.71 -2.31 6.76
CA ASN A 284 -34.33 -1.18 7.44
C ASN A 284 -33.51 -0.65 8.63
N LEU A 285 -32.62 -1.46 9.22
CA LEU A 285 -31.62 -0.99 10.19
C LEU A 285 -30.42 -0.28 9.54
N GLY A 286 -30.34 -0.26 8.21
CA GLY A 286 -29.30 0.48 7.48
C GLY A 286 -28.02 -0.29 7.20
N ASP A 287 -28.07 -1.63 7.09
CA ASP A 287 -26.89 -2.51 6.94
C ASP A 287 -25.79 -2.19 8.00
N PRO A 288 -26.13 -2.21 9.30
CA PRO A 288 -25.25 -1.74 10.37
C PRO A 288 -23.94 -2.52 10.52
N PHE A 289 -23.84 -3.68 9.87
CA PHE A 289 -22.69 -4.59 9.94
C PHE A 289 -21.91 -4.68 8.62
N GLN A 290 -22.36 -3.98 7.58
CA GLN A 290 -21.74 -3.98 6.25
C GLN A 290 -21.49 -5.41 5.77
N LEU A 291 -22.55 -6.23 5.76
CA LEU A 291 -22.43 -7.64 5.45
C LEU A 291 -21.97 -7.86 4.01
N ASN A 292 -21.29 -8.99 3.78
CA ASN A 292 -21.05 -9.44 2.41
C ASN A 292 -22.40 -9.74 1.74
N HIS A 293 -22.81 -8.86 0.84
CA HIS A 293 -24.13 -8.86 0.23
C HIS A 293 -24.30 -9.94 -0.84
N PHE A 294 -23.22 -10.44 -1.46
CA PHE A 294 -23.32 -11.38 -2.58
C PHE A 294 -24.12 -12.66 -2.24
N PRO A 295 -23.81 -13.41 -1.16
CA PRO A 295 -24.58 -14.62 -0.83
C PRO A 295 -26.05 -14.32 -0.50
N LEU A 296 -26.31 -13.16 0.14
CA LEU A 296 -27.64 -12.74 0.54
C LEU A 296 -28.49 -12.39 -0.70
N ILE A 297 -27.94 -11.60 -1.62
CA ILE A 297 -28.62 -11.27 -2.87
C ILE A 297 -28.87 -12.53 -3.71
N GLY A 298 -27.90 -13.46 -3.77
CA GLY A 298 -28.07 -14.73 -4.47
C GLY A 298 -29.28 -15.50 -3.95
N LYS A 299 -29.40 -15.65 -2.63
CA LYS A 299 -30.57 -16.30 -2.00
C LYS A 299 -31.86 -15.51 -2.20
N LEU A 300 -31.82 -14.18 -2.14
CA LEU A 300 -32.97 -13.34 -2.39
C LEU A 300 -33.51 -13.53 -3.82
N ILE A 301 -32.65 -13.58 -4.83
CA ILE A 301 -33.02 -13.83 -6.23
C ILE A 301 -33.60 -15.25 -6.37
N GLU A 302 -32.94 -16.25 -5.78
CA GLU A 302 -33.39 -17.66 -5.80
C GLU A 302 -34.80 -17.82 -5.22
N ILE A 303 -35.08 -17.18 -4.08
CA ILE A 303 -36.34 -17.33 -3.35
C ILE A 303 -37.48 -16.49 -3.96
N SER A 304 -37.22 -15.22 -4.27
CA SER A 304 -38.27 -14.26 -4.64
C SER A 304 -38.38 -13.98 -6.14
N GLY A 305 -37.38 -14.39 -6.92
CA GLY A 305 -37.23 -14.03 -8.32
C GLY A 305 -36.62 -12.64 -8.52
N VAL A 306 -36.08 -12.42 -9.72
CA VAL A 306 -35.32 -11.21 -10.10
C VAL A 306 -36.09 -9.91 -9.85
N GLN A 307 -37.35 -9.83 -10.27
CA GLN A 307 -38.14 -8.59 -10.16
C GLN A 307 -38.40 -8.22 -8.68
N LYS A 308 -38.88 -9.16 -7.87
CA LYS A 308 -39.19 -8.90 -6.46
C LYS A 308 -37.94 -8.62 -5.64
N ALA A 309 -36.82 -9.30 -5.96
CA ALA A 309 -35.53 -9.01 -5.36
C ALA A 309 -35.10 -7.56 -5.61
N PHE A 310 -35.21 -7.10 -6.87
CA PHE A 310 -34.91 -5.72 -7.23
C PHE A 310 -35.82 -4.70 -6.54
N GLU A 311 -37.13 -4.96 -6.50
CA GLU A 311 -38.10 -4.09 -5.81
C GLU A 311 -37.80 -3.99 -4.30
N LEU A 312 -37.46 -5.10 -3.65
CA LEU A 312 -37.12 -5.14 -2.23
C LEU A 312 -35.86 -4.32 -1.92
N LEU A 313 -34.78 -4.48 -2.70
CA LEU A 313 -33.55 -3.71 -2.51
C LEU A 313 -33.76 -2.19 -2.70
N ASN A 314 -34.71 -1.81 -3.55
CA ASN A 314 -35.05 -0.41 -3.79
C ASN A 314 -36.00 0.19 -2.74
N GLN A 315 -36.70 -0.63 -1.96
CA GLN A 315 -37.68 -0.19 -0.96
C GLN A 315 -37.06 0.60 0.19
N PHE A 316 -35.82 0.31 0.55
CA PHE A 316 -35.13 0.91 1.71
C PHE A 316 -34.06 1.88 1.26
N ASP A 317 -33.73 2.84 2.12
CA ASP A 317 -32.59 3.75 1.95
C ASP A 317 -31.56 3.45 3.05
N PHE A 318 -30.35 3.07 2.65
CA PHE A 318 -29.29 2.63 3.55
C PHE A 318 -27.91 2.88 2.94
N ALA A 319 -26.90 3.08 3.81
CA ALA A 319 -25.59 3.61 3.41
C ALA A 319 -24.86 2.76 2.35
N SER A 320 -25.06 1.44 2.33
CA SER A 320 -24.41 0.52 1.39
C SER A 320 -25.29 0.12 0.20
N LYS A 321 -26.45 0.76 0.00
CA LYS A 321 -27.45 0.38 -1.02
C LYS A 321 -26.86 0.26 -2.42
N ILE A 322 -26.02 1.21 -2.81
CA ILE A 322 -25.35 1.21 -4.11
C ILE A 322 -24.52 -0.07 -4.31
N LYS A 323 -23.76 -0.49 -3.30
CA LYS A 323 -22.97 -1.74 -3.34
C LYS A 323 -23.87 -2.97 -3.51
N TRP A 324 -25.00 -3.00 -2.80
CA TRP A 324 -25.99 -4.07 -2.95
C TRP A 324 -26.61 -4.10 -4.35
N LEU A 325 -26.95 -2.94 -4.94
CA LEU A 325 -27.47 -2.88 -6.30
C LEU A 325 -26.45 -3.36 -7.34
N PHE A 326 -25.17 -2.99 -7.20
CA PHE A 326 -24.12 -3.55 -8.03
C PHE A 326 -23.97 -5.07 -7.86
N GLY A 327 -24.06 -5.57 -6.63
CA GLY A 327 -24.08 -7.01 -6.35
C GLY A 327 -25.25 -7.73 -7.02
N PHE A 328 -26.43 -7.09 -7.07
CA PHE A 328 -27.60 -7.59 -7.81
C PHE A 328 -27.32 -7.71 -9.32
N TYR A 329 -26.80 -6.66 -9.95
CA TYR A 329 -26.46 -6.72 -11.39
C TYR A 329 -25.34 -7.73 -11.69
N ASN A 330 -24.43 -7.95 -10.74
CA ASN A 330 -23.40 -8.97 -10.85
C ASN A 330 -23.99 -10.39 -10.78
N LEU A 331 -24.97 -10.63 -9.91
CA LEU A 331 -25.61 -11.95 -9.74
C LEU A 331 -26.83 -12.20 -10.66
N LEU A 332 -27.27 -11.18 -11.42
CA LEU A 332 -28.40 -11.30 -12.35
C LEU A 332 -28.16 -12.44 -13.38
N PRO A 333 -29.01 -13.48 -13.46
CA PRO A 333 -28.83 -14.56 -14.44
C PRO A 333 -28.89 -14.03 -15.87
N GLU A 334 -28.03 -14.55 -16.75
CA GLU A 334 -27.88 -14.10 -18.14
C GLU A 334 -29.20 -14.19 -18.93
N ASP A 335 -29.97 -15.25 -18.73
CA ASP A 335 -31.29 -15.47 -19.36
C ASP A 335 -32.39 -14.50 -18.88
N LYS A 336 -32.11 -13.71 -17.83
CA LYS A 336 -33.03 -12.71 -17.24
C LYS A 336 -32.59 -11.28 -17.49
N ILE A 337 -31.46 -11.06 -18.17
CA ILE A 337 -30.99 -9.71 -18.50
C ILE A 337 -31.90 -9.10 -19.57
N THR A 338 -32.30 -7.85 -19.36
CA THR A 338 -33.12 -7.07 -20.30
C THR A 338 -32.46 -5.73 -20.59
N ALA A 339 -32.87 -5.07 -21.68
CA ALA A 339 -32.41 -3.72 -22.00
C ALA A 339 -32.74 -2.71 -20.89
N ASP A 340 -33.86 -2.89 -20.18
CA ASP A 340 -34.25 -2.07 -19.03
C ASP A 340 -33.25 -2.23 -17.87
N TYR A 341 -32.83 -3.46 -17.54
CA TYR A 341 -31.81 -3.68 -16.52
C TYR A 341 -30.44 -3.11 -16.91
N LEU A 342 -30.06 -3.21 -18.18
CA LEU A 342 -28.80 -2.62 -18.68
C LEU A 342 -28.83 -1.09 -18.56
N GLU A 343 -29.92 -0.44 -18.96
CA GLU A 343 -30.03 1.02 -18.84
C GLU A 343 -30.01 1.48 -17.37
N LYS A 344 -30.68 0.73 -16.48
CA LYS A 344 -30.61 0.99 -15.04
C LYS A 344 -29.20 0.78 -14.47
N LEU A 345 -28.44 -0.18 -14.97
CA LEU A 345 -27.04 -0.37 -14.60
C LEU A 345 -26.18 0.82 -15.05
N TYR A 346 -26.35 1.32 -16.27
CA TYR A 346 -25.66 2.53 -16.72
C TYR A 346 -26.01 3.74 -15.86
N ASN A 347 -27.28 3.93 -15.52
CA ASN A 347 -27.70 5.00 -14.63
C ASN A 347 -27.10 4.84 -13.23
N LEU A 348 -27.01 3.62 -12.71
CA LEU A 348 -26.33 3.36 -11.44
C LEU A 348 -24.86 3.81 -11.49
N TYR A 349 -24.11 3.48 -12.55
CA TYR A 349 -22.74 3.98 -12.73
C TYR A 349 -22.67 5.50 -12.82
N ARG A 350 -23.63 6.17 -13.48
CA ARG A 350 -23.67 7.64 -13.61
C ARG A 350 -23.99 8.34 -12.29
N GLU A 351 -24.87 7.78 -11.47
CA GLU A 351 -25.35 8.40 -10.23
C GLU A 351 -24.45 8.11 -9.02
N SER A 352 -23.71 6.99 -9.03
CA SER A 352 -22.85 6.56 -7.92
C SER A 352 -21.61 7.44 -7.73
N LYS A 353 -21.11 7.57 -6.50
CA LYS A 353 -19.78 8.15 -6.25
C LYS A 353 -18.69 7.14 -6.62
N LEU A 354 -17.47 7.63 -6.86
CA LEU A 354 -16.35 6.78 -7.28
C LEU A 354 -16.01 5.71 -6.23
N ASP A 355 -16.10 6.02 -4.94
CA ASP A 355 -15.84 5.10 -3.82
C ASP A 355 -16.96 4.06 -3.59
N GLU A 356 -18.09 4.21 -4.27
CA GLU A 356 -19.23 3.30 -4.22
C GLU A 356 -19.24 2.30 -5.39
N ILE A 357 -18.53 2.62 -6.48
CA ILE A 357 -18.44 1.76 -7.67
C ILE A 357 -17.56 0.55 -7.37
N PRO A 358 -18.03 -0.68 -7.65
CA PRO A 358 -17.23 -1.87 -7.41
C PRO A 358 -16.09 -1.96 -8.44
N GLU A 359 -14.93 -2.37 -7.96
CA GLU A 359 -13.80 -2.73 -8.79
C GLU A 359 -14.01 -4.15 -9.36
N ARG A 360 -15.02 -4.36 -10.22
CA ARG A 360 -15.25 -5.65 -10.89
C ARG A 360 -15.86 -5.43 -12.27
N PHE A 361 -15.19 -5.89 -13.31
CA PHE A 361 -15.63 -5.68 -14.70
C PHE A 361 -16.10 -6.96 -15.40
N ASP A 362 -15.67 -8.15 -14.95
CA ASP A 362 -16.01 -9.43 -15.59
C ASP A 362 -17.51 -9.69 -15.70
N PHE A 363 -18.29 -9.28 -14.69
CA PHE A 363 -19.74 -9.45 -14.73
C PHE A 363 -20.41 -8.61 -15.82
N LEU A 364 -19.73 -7.64 -16.44
CA LEU A 364 -20.27 -6.87 -17.57
C LEU A 364 -20.29 -7.72 -18.85
N LEU A 365 -19.48 -8.78 -18.94
CA LEU A 365 -19.38 -9.60 -20.16
C LEU A 365 -20.70 -10.28 -20.54
N LYS A 366 -21.53 -10.68 -19.58
CA LYS A 366 -22.87 -11.25 -19.82
C LYS A 366 -23.89 -10.24 -20.36
N TYR A 367 -23.57 -8.94 -20.36
CA TYR A 367 -24.45 -7.91 -20.94
C TYR A 367 -24.13 -7.63 -22.42
N ARG A 368 -23.10 -8.29 -22.99
CA ARG A 368 -22.61 -8.00 -24.35
C ARG A 368 -23.58 -8.36 -25.47
N ASP A 369 -24.49 -9.30 -25.24
CA ASP A 369 -25.55 -9.64 -26.19
C ASP A 369 -26.51 -8.48 -26.44
N LEU A 370 -26.67 -7.59 -25.45
CA LEU A 370 -27.47 -6.37 -25.55
C LEU A 370 -26.65 -5.16 -26.01
N ASP A 371 -25.43 -5.01 -25.47
CA ASP A 371 -24.50 -3.96 -25.88
C ASP A 371 -23.07 -4.51 -25.90
N LYS A 372 -22.57 -4.76 -27.12
CA LYS A 372 -21.22 -5.28 -27.34
C LYS A 372 -20.11 -4.41 -26.74
N ASN A 373 -20.38 -3.12 -26.52
CA ASN A 373 -19.46 -2.12 -25.98
C ASN A 373 -19.68 -1.84 -24.49
N VAL A 374 -20.50 -2.63 -23.78
CA VAL A 374 -20.86 -2.37 -22.37
C VAL A 374 -19.66 -2.09 -21.46
N VAL A 375 -18.56 -2.82 -21.64
CA VAL A 375 -17.32 -2.60 -20.89
C VAL A 375 -16.76 -1.21 -21.18
N ALA A 376 -16.62 -0.84 -22.46
CA ALA A 376 -16.12 0.47 -22.86
C ALA A 376 -17.06 1.62 -22.44
N GLN A 377 -18.38 1.41 -22.49
CA GLN A 377 -19.38 2.39 -22.02
C GLN A 377 -19.24 2.65 -20.51
N VAL A 378 -19.11 1.60 -19.71
CA VAL A 378 -18.88 1.73 -18.26
C VAL A 378 -17.56 2.45 -17.98
N THR A 379 -16.48 2.07 -18.67
CA THR A 379 -15.17 2.74 -18.54
C THR A 379 -15.27 4.22 -18.87
N GLU A 380 -15.98 4.60 -19.94
CA GLU A 380 -16.17 5.99 -20.33
C GLU A 380 -16.97 6.79 -19.28
N ILE A 381 -18.02 6.19 -18.69
CA ILE A 381 -18.78 6.81 -17.59
C ILE A 381 -17.86 7.07 -16.39
N ILE A 382 -17.02 6.11 -16.02
CA ILE A 382 -16.08 6.23 -14.91
C ILE A 382 -15.02 7.31 -15.21
N LEU A 383 -14.43 7.32 -16.41
CA LEU A 383 -13.48 8.35 -16.83
C LEU A 383 -14.07 9.77 -16.76
N SER A 384 -15.30 9.92 -17.26
CA SER A 384 -16.01 11.22 -17.24
C SER A 384 -16.16 11.73 -15.81
N LYS A 385 -16.52 10.84 -14.87
CA LYS A 385 -16.62 11.18 -13.44
C LYS A 385 -15.30 11.60 -12.82
N ILE A 386 -14.20 10.92 -13.18
CA ILE A 386 -12.88 11.26 -12.64
C ILE A 386 -12.44 12.64 -13.14
N ASN A 387 -12.66 12.93 -14.42
CA ASN A 387 -12.33 14.22 -15.02
C ASN A 387 -13.12 15.39 -14.41
N GLU A 388 -14.32 15.15 -13.89
CA GLU A 388 -15.12 16.15 -13.18
C GLU A 388 -14.64 16.42 -11.75
N GLN A 389 -13.86 15.52 -11.14
CA GLN A 389 -13.40 15.64 -9.75
C GLN A 389 -11.95 16.11 -9.65
N THR A 390 -11.73 17.22 -8.92
CA THR A 390 -10.41 17.85 -8.77
C THR A 390 -9.41 17.09 -7.90
N ASN A 391 -9.85 16.14 -7.05
CA ASN A 391 -9.00 15.38 -6.12
C ASN A 391 -9.21 13.87 -6.24
N TYR A 392 -8.87 13.27 -7.40
CA TYR A 392 -9.02 11.82 -7.58
C TYR A 392 -7.89 10.98 -6.94
N ALA A 393 -6.81 11.63 -6.48
CA ALA A 393 -5.65 10.96 -5.88
C ALA A 393 -5.94 10.25 -4.55
N ASP A 394 -7.09 10.54 -3.92
CA ASP A 394 -7.52 9.92 -2.66
C ASP A 394 -8.37 8.65 -2.87
N TYR A 395 -8.74 8.30 -4.11
CA TYR A 395 -9.58 7.12 -4.40
C TYR A 395 -8.75 5.90 -4.80
N ALA A 396 -9.29 4.72 -4.50
CA ALA A 396 -8.78 3.47 -5.05
C ALA A 396 -8.90 3.46 -6.58
N ASP A 397 -7.93 2.87 -7.26
CA ASP A 397 -7.86 2.84 -8.72
C ASP A 397 -9.06 2.10 -9.32
N PRO A 398 -9.99 2.80 -10.00
CA PRO A 398 -11.23 2.19 -10.50
C PRO A 398 -10.99 1.25 -11.67
N PHE A 399 -9.79 1.25 -12.26
CA PHE A 399 -9.43 0.41 -13.40
C PHE A 399 -8.51 -0.76 -13.03
N ASP A 400 -8.24 -0.99 -11.74
CA ASP A 400 -7.39 -2.10 -11.31
C ASP A 400 -7.85 -3.44 -11.91
N PHE A 401 -9.15 -3.74 -11.83
CA PHE A 401 -9.69 -5.00 -12.37
C PHE A 401 -9.82 -5.03 -13.90
N LEU A 402 -9.82 -3.87 -14.56
CA LEU A 402 -9.75 -3.80 -16.02
C LEU A 402 -8.36 -4.22 -16.51
N PHE A 403 -7.32 -3.83 -15.78
CA PHE A 403 -5.91 -4.07 -16.10
C PHE A 403 -5.28 -5.24 -15.32
N ASN A 404 -6.05 -5.92 -14.49
CA ASN A 404 -5.59 -7.11 -13.77
C ASN A 404 -5.49 -8.32 -14.73
N PRO A 405 -4.32 -8.98 -14.84
CA PRO A 405 -4.08 -10.05 -15.80
C PRO A 405 -4.88 -11.33 -15.53
N TYR A 406 -5.49 -11.44 -14.35
CA TYR A 406 -6.30 -12.59 -13.95
C TYR A 406 -7.80 -12.42 -14.24
N THR A 407 -8.21 -11.35 -14.96
CA THR A 407 -9.61 -11.07 -15.27
C THR A 407 -9.95 -11.37 -16.72
N GLN A 408 -11.18 -11.83 -16.97
CA GLN A 408 -11.65 -12.16 -18.32
C GLN A 408 -11.75 -10.92 -19.22
N VAL A 409 -12.05 -9.76 -18.64
CA VAL A 409 -12.03 -8.50 -19.39
C VAL A 409 -10.62 -8.14 -19.85
N ASN A 410 -9.59 -8.42 -19.04
CA ASN A 410 -8.22 -8.15 -19.45
C ASN A 410 -7.81 -9.07 -20.59
N GLU A 411 -8.15 -10.36 -20.56
CA GLU A 411 -7.86 -11.30 -21.66
C GLU A 411 -8.39 -10.78 -23.01
N ARG A 412 -9.56 -10.14 -23.00
CA ARG A 412 -10.26 -9.63 -24.19
C ARG A 412 -10.14 -8.12 -24.39
N LEU A 413 -9.20 -7.46 -23.71
CA LEU A 413 -9.13 -5.99 -23.60
C LEU A 413 -9.24 -5.26 -24.95
N ILE A 414 -8.44 -5.64 -25.94
CA ILE A 414 -8.45 -4.97 -27.27
C ILE A 414 -9.78 -5.19 -28.00
N GLU A 415 -10.34 -6.40 -27.92
CA GLU A 415 -11.64 -6.73 -28.54
C GLU A 415 -12.77 -5.88 -27.94
N LEU A 416 -12.79 -5.73 -26.61
CA LEU A 416 -13.86 -5.04 -25.88
C LEU A 416 -13.90 -3.52 -26.13
N PHE A 417 -12.81 -2.94 -26.63
CA PHE A 417 -12.68 -1.51 -26.89
C PHE A 417 -12.50 -1.18 -28.37
N THR A 418 -12.75 -2.12 -29.29
CA THR A 418 -12.50 -1.91 -30.73
C THR A 418 -13.23 -0.67 -31.29
N GLU A 419 -14.45 -0.38 -30.85
CA GLU A 419 -15.22 0.80 -31.31
C GLU A 419 -14.97 2.07 -30.48
N LYS A 420 -14.30 1.94 -29.33
CA LYS A 420 -14.05 3.01 -28.35
C LYS A 420 -12.61 2.96 -27.88
N PHE A 421 -11.68 2.84 -28.81
CA PHE A 421 -10.29 2.56 -28.49
C PHE A 421 -9.62 3.70 -27.71
N ASP A 422 -10.01 4.95 -27.97
CA ASP A 422 -9.51 6.11 -27.22
C ASP A 422 -9.91 6.07 -25.73
N VAL A 423 -11.05 5.46 -25.39
CA VAL A 423 -11.46 5.24 -23.99
C VAL A 423 -10.49 4.30 -23.30
N LEU A 424 -10.02 3.24 -23.98
CA LEU A 424 -9.01 2.33 -23.43
C LEU A 424 -7.69 3.04 -23.17
N LYS A 425 -7.23 3.84 -24.14
CA LYS A 425 -5.99 4.62 -23.99
C LYS A 425 -6.08 5.57 -22.80
N GLN A 426 -7.16 6.34 -22.68
CA GLN A 426 -7.37 7.26 -21.55
C GLN A 426 -7.41 6.53 -20.20
N ALA A 427 -8.09 5.39 -20.13
CA ALA A 427 -8.12 4.56 -18.93
C ALA A 427 -6.70 4.05 -18.57
N TYR A 428 -5.92 3.63 -19.56
CA TYR A 428 -4.55 3.17 -19.35
C TYR A 428 -3.64 4.29 -18.81
N LEU A 429 -3.66 5.47 -19.43
CA LEU A 429 -2.86 6.62 -18.98
C LEU A 429 -3.22 7.04 -17.55
N LEU A 430 -4.51 7.04 -17.21
CA LEU A 430 -4.96 7.37 -15.87
C LEU A 430 -4.52 6.31 -14.84
N ASN A 431 -4.61 5.02 -15.18
CA ASN A 431 -4.13 3.94 -14.34
C ASN A 431 -2.62 4.08 -14.05
N GLN A 432 -1.80 4.38 -15.07
CA GLN A 432 -0.37 4.65 -14.87
C GLN A 432 -0.14 5.87 -13.97
N LYS A 433 -0.97 6.91 -14.08
CA LYS A 433 -0.91 8.09 -13.21
C LYS A 433 -1.19 7.78 -11.74
N ILE A 434 -2.14 6.88 -11.45
CA ILE A 434 -2.60 6.58 -10.09
C ILE A 434 -1.68 5.56 -9.41
N ARG A 435 -1.34 4.47 -10.08
CA ARG A 435 -0.57 3.35 -9.49
C ARG A 435 0.92 3.39 -9.77
N GLY A 436 1.35 4.18 -10.75
CA GLY A 436 2.66 4.02 -11.35
C GLY A 436 2.78 2.71 -12.12
N TYR A 437 4.01 2.31 -12.39
CA TYR A 437 4.30 1.13 -13.19
C TYR A 437 4.09 -0.17 -12.41
N SER A 438 3.30 -1.09 -12.97
CA SER A 438 3.05 -2.43 -12.42
C SER A 438 3.67 -3.50 -13.32
N SER A 439 3.81 -4.74 -12.83
CA SER A 439 4.37 -5.85 -13.62
C SER A 439 3.61 -6.14 -14.92
N ASN A 440 2.33 -5.72 -15.02
CA ASN A 440 1.49 -5.96 -16.20
C ASN A 440 1.37 -4.73 -17.11
N SER A 441 1.93 -3.59 -16.70
CA SER A 441 1.87 -2.35 -17.48
C SER A 441 2.53 -2.54 -18.86
N GLU A 442 3.67 -3.25 -18.95
CA GLU A 442 4.35 -3.55 -20.22
C GLU A 442 3.49 -4.34 -21.21
N ASP A 443 2.82 -5.39 -20.71
CA ASP A 443 1.98 -6.27 -21.53
C ASP A 443 0.81 -5.48 -22.10
N ILE A 444 0.11 -4.72 -21.25
CA ILE A 444 -1.02 -3.90 -21.67
C ILE A 444 -0.56 -2.83 -22.66
N PHE A 445 0.55 -2.15 -22.39
CA PHE A 445 1.14 -1.19 -23.32
C PHE A 445 1.41 -1.84 -24.67
N THR A 446 2.07 -3.00 -24.69
CA THR A 446 2.43 -3.72 -25.92
C THR A 446 1.19 -4.12 -26.71
N ARG A 447 0.11 -4.53 -26.03
CA ARG A 447 -1.16 -4.89 -26.67
C ARG A 447 -1.87 -3.68 -27.26
N ILE A 448 -1.90 -2.55 -26.56
CA ILE A 448 -2.47 -1.29 -27.07
C ILE A 448 -1.62 -0.79 -28.26
N LEU A 449 -0.29 -0.82 -28.13
CA LEU A 449 0.64 -0.45 -29.20
C LEU A 449 0.46 -1.35 -30.43
N ALA A 450 0.28 -2.66 -30.26
CA ALA A 450 0.03 -3.55 -31.39
C ALA A 450 -1.28 -3.23 -32.13
N ALA A 451 -2.30 -2.73 -31.41
CA ALA A 451 -3.58 -2.33 -31.98
C ALA A 451 -3.55 -0.92 -32.63
N ASP A 452 -2.71 -0.01 -32.13
CA ASP A 452 -2.52 1.35 -32.66
C ASP A 452 -1.03 1.72 -32.71
N GLN A 453 -0.32 1.07 -33.62
CA GLN A 453 1.15 1.12 -33.71
C GLN A 453 1.69 2.53 -33.97
N LYS A 454 0.93 3.39 -34.63
CA LYS A 454 1.40 4.70 -35.07
C LYS A 454 1.10 5.81 -34.08
N ASN A 455 -0.08 5.82 -33.48
CA ASN A 455 -0.51 6.96 -32.69
C ASN A 455 -0.28 6.77 -31.19
N PHE A 456 -0.45 5.55 -30.66
CA PHE A 456 -0.45 5.37 -29.20
C PHE A 456 0.87 5.75 -28.52
N ILE A 457 2.02 5.36 -29.08
CA ILE A 457 3.32 5.74 -28.50
C ILE A 457 3.53 7.26 -28.51
N ILE A 458 3.03 7.94 -29.53
CA ILE A 458 3.11 9.40 -29.66
C ILE A 458 2.21 10.07 -28.63
N GLU A 459 0.96 9.61 -28.50
CA GLU A 459 0.02 10.08 -27.48
C GLU A 459 0.55 9.83 -26.06
N TYR A 460 1.21 8.70 -25.82
CA TYR A 460 1.85 8.40 -24.53
C TYR A 460 2.98 9.38 -24.23
N ILE A 461 3.87 9.65 -25.19
CA ILE A 461 4.97 10.60 -25.02
C ILE A 461 4.45 12.01 -24.76
N ASP A 462 3.41 12.44 -25.48
CA ASP A 462 2.76 13.73 -25.24
C ASP A 462 2.18 13.83 -23.82
N TRP A 463 1.54 12.75 -23.37
CA TRP A 463 1.03 12.64 -22.00
C TRP A 463 2.16 12.71 -20.95
N VAL A 464 3.28 12.00 -21.15
CA VAL A 464 4.45 12.06 -20.24
C VAL A 464 4.98 13.50 -20.15
N TYR A 465 5.15 14.19 -21.28
CA TYR A 465 5.59 15.59 -21.29
C TYR A 465 4.63 16.51 -20.53
N ASP A 466 3.31 16.32 -20.71
CA ASP A 466 2.30 17.12 -20.04
C ASP A 466 2.31 16.88 -18.52
N GLU A 467 2.46 15.64 -18.07
CA GLU A 467 2.48 15.29 -16.65
C GLU A 467 3.77 15.74 -15.95
N GLU A 468 4.93 15.55 -16.57
CA GLU A 468 6.23 16.04 -16.05
C GLU A 468 6.25 17.57 -15.88
N ARG A 469 5.53 18.31 -16.73
CA ARG A 469 5.37 19.77 -16.58
C ARG A 469 4.39 20.16 -15.48
N LYS A 470 3.28 19.43 -15.35
CA LYS A 470 2.25 19.72 -14.35
C LYS A 470 2.74 19.39 -12.93
N PHE A 471 3.52 18.32 -12.78
CA PHE A 471 3.89 17.77 -11.48
C PHE A 471 5.39 17.47 -11.41
N SER A 472 6.13 18.22 -10.58
CA SER A 472 7.57 18.05 -10.39
C SER A 472 7.98 16.66 -9.85
N ASN A 473 7.04 15.93 -9.28
CA ASN A 473 7.28 14.62 -8.66
C ASN A 473 6.78 13.46 -9.54
N PHE A 474 6.16 13.74 -10.70
CA PHE A 474 5.79 12.69 -11.64
C PHE A 474 7.06 12.06 -12.20
N ARG A 475 7.08 10.73 -12.25
CA ARG A 475 8.14 9.94 -12.88
C ARG A 475 7.48 8.89 -13.76
N ASP A 476 7.84 8.90 -15.03
CA ASP A 476 7.55 7.80 -15.93
C ASP A 476 8.64 6.74 -15.75
N ASP A 477 8.28 5.68 -15.02
CA ASP A 477 9.12 4.52 -14.68
C ASP A 477 8.97 3.39 -15.72
N LEU A 478 8.32 3.65 -16.88
CA LEU A 478 8.18 2.68 -17.97
C LEU A 478 9.55 2.29 -18.51
N ASN A 479 9.83 0.99 -18.52
CA ASN A 479 11.00 0.45 -19.20
C ASN A 479 10.72 0.28 -20.70
N TYR A 480 11.30 1.15 -21.52
CA TYR A 480 11.10 1.16 -22.98
C TYR A 480 11.85 0.06 -23.75
N THR A 481 12.54 -0.86 -23.07
CA THR A 481 13.29 -1.96 -23.70
C THR A 481 12.42 -2.77 -24.67
N PHE A 482 11.12 -2.96 -24.39
CA PHE A 482 10.21 -3.71 -25.25
C PHE A 482 10.06 -3.10 -26.66
N LEU A 483 10.22 -1.78 -26.81
CA LEU A 483 10.18 -1.12 -28.13
C LEU A 483 11.29 -1.65 -29.05
N TRP A 484 12.48 -1.93 -28.50
CA TRP A 484 13.61 -2.49 -29.25
C TRP A 484 13.42 -3.96 -29.61
N LYS A 485 12.56 -4.68 -28.87
CA LYS A 485 12.20 -6.07 -29.16
C LYS A 485 11.18 -6.18 -30.30
N HIS A 486 10.44 -5.12 -30.58
CA HIS A 486 9.46 -5.08 -31.66
C HIS A 486 10.09 -5.38 -33.04
N GLU A 487 9.35 -6.08 -33.92
CA GLU A 487 9.85 -6.46 -35.24
C GLU A 487 10.16 -5.22 -36.10
N ASN A 488 9.25 -4.25 -36.08
CA ASN A 488 9.37 -2.97 -36.80
C ASN A 488 10.03 -1.86 -35.95
N TYR A 489 10.94 -2.20 -35.03
CA TYR A 489 11.56 -1.23 -34.12
C TYR A 489 12.19 -0.02 -34.85
N GLN A 490 12.75 -0.23 -36.04
CA GLN A 490 13.47 0.82 -36.75
C GLN A 490 12.54 1.95 -37.20
N GLU A 491 11.37 1.63 -37.76
CA GLU A 491 10.37 2.63 -38.15
C GLU A 491 9.70 3.25 -36.93
N LEU A 492 9.30 2.41 -35.96
CA LEU A 492 8.61 2.84 -34.75
C LEU A 492 9.45 3.84 -33.93
N ILE A 493 10.71 3.50 -33.63
CA ILE A 493 11.57 4.33 -32.81
C ILE A 493 12.04 5.56 -33.59
N ALA A 494 12.23 5.47 -34.92
CA ALA A 494 12.52 6.65 -35.74
C ALA A 494 11.39 7.69 -35.68
N GLN A 495 10.13 7.27 -35.73
CA GLN A 495 8.98 8.16 -35.56
C GLN A 495 8.95 8.81 -34.18
N VAL A 496 9.24 8.03 -33.13
CA VAL A 496 9.36 8.52 -31.76
C VAL A 496 10.46 9.55 -31.61
N VAL A 497 11.65 9.29 -32.19
CA VAL A 497 12.77 10.24 -32.19
C VAL A 497 12.37 11.56 -32.85
N GLU A 498 11.73 11.49 -34.02
CA GLU A 498 11.31 12.69 -34.75
C GLU A 498 10.25 13.46 -33.96
N HIS A 499 9.29 12.78 -33.33
CA HIS A 499 8.28 13.43 -32.49
C HIS A 499 8.90 14.12 -31.27
N ILE A 500 9.79 13.43 -30.55
CA ILE A 500 10.53 14.01 -29.42
C ILE A 500 11.35 15.22 -29.91
N TYR A 501 12.01 15.13 -31.06
CA TYR A 501 12.77 16.23 -31.65
C TYR A 501 11.88 17.47 -31.89
N GLN A 502 10.70 17.29 -32.48
CA GLN A 502 9.75 18.40 -32.67
C GLN A 502 9.25 18.95 -31.33
N LYS A 503 8.93 18.09 -30.36
CA LYS A 503 8.48 18.52 -29.02
C LYS A 503 9.54 19.30 -28.26
N GLU A 504 10.78 18.83 -28.23
CA GLU A 504 11.88 19.55 -27.59
C GLU A 504 12.11 20.93 -28.25
N LYS A 505 11.96 21.03 -29.57
CA LYS A 505 12.06 22.29 -30.31
C LYS A 505 10.93 23.27 -29.98
N GLU A 506 9.71 22.79 -29.75
CA GLU A 506 8.58 23.61 -29.29
C GLU A 506 8.82 24.19 -27.88
N LEU A 507 9.57 23.47 -27.04
CA LEU A 507 9.73 23.78 -25.61
C LEU A 507 10.99 24.57 -25.27
N SER A 508 12.04 24.40 -26.07
CA SER A 508 13.36 24.95 -25.80
C SER A 508 13.53 26.37 -26.35
N ASN A 509 13.76 27.34 -25.45
CA ASN A 509 14.57 28.54 -25.71
C ASN A 509 16.02 28.37 -25.21
N SER A 510 16.35 27.25 -24.55
CA SER A 510 17.62 27.04 -23.84
C SER A 510 18.00 25.56 -23.67
N GLY A 511 18.28 24.87 -24.79
CA GLY A 511 18.93 23.55 -24.82
C GLY A 511 18.04 22.34 -24.44
N PHE A 512 18.37 21.19 -25.02
CA PHE A 512 17.71 19.90 -24.74
C PHE A 512 17.98 19.47 -23.30
N SER A 513 16.95 19.38 -22.45
CA SER A 513 17.10 18.93 -21.07
C SER A 513 16.34 17.63 -20.84
N ASN A 514 17.07 16.56 -20.50
CA ASN A 514 16.54 15.33 -19.89
C ASN A 514 15.47 14.63 -20.74
N THR A 515 15.88 14.11 -21.88
CA THR A 515 14.94 13.70 -22.92
C THR A 515 14.33 12.35 -22.56
N ILE A 516 13.02 12.18 -22.76
CA ILE A 516 12.36 10.86 -22.81
C ILE A 516 13.15 9.88 -23.69
N LEU A 517 13.86 10.41 -24.69
CA LEU A 517 14.77 9.69 -25.55
C LEU A 517 15.89 8.95 -24.80
N GLU A 518 16.51 9.53 -23.76
CA GLU A 518 17.50 8.84 -22.95
C GLU A 518 16.91 7.58 -22.28
N ARG A 519 15.68 7.69 -21.74
CA ARG A 519 14.95 6.55 -21.17
C ARG A 519 14.62 5.48 -22.21
N ILE A 520 14.30 5.89 -23.43
CA ILE A 520 14.02 4.96 -24.54
C ILE A 520 15.26 4.15 -24.92
N PHE A 521 16.44 4.75 -24.88
CA PHE A 521 17.70 4.07 -25.23
C PHE A 521 18.35 3.33 -24.06
N PHE A 522 17.80 3.46 -22.85
CA PHE A 522 18.22 2.65 -21.71
C PHE A 522 17.72 1.20 -21.87
N LEU A 523 18.59 0.23 -21.53
CA LEU A 523 18.30 -1.20 -21.68
C LEU A 523 18.50 -1.90 -20.33
N GLU A 524 17.44 -2.57 -19.85
CA GLU A 524 17.46 -3.38 -18.64
C GLU A 524 17.25 -4.85 -19.02
N VAL A 525 18.34 -5.53 -19.39
CA VAL A 525 18.32 -6.89 -19.92
C VAL A 525 19.56 -7.67 -19.51
N THR A 526 19.56 -8.98 -19.75
CA THR A 526 20.75 -9.81 -19.56
C THR A 526 21.87 -9.40 -20.53
N GLU A 527 23.14 -9.63 -20.17
CA GLU A 527 24.30 -9.28 -21.03
C GLU A 527 24.21 -9.87 -22.45
N LYS A 528 23.64 -11.07 -22.61
CA LYS A 528 23.46 -11.69 -23.93
C LYS A 528 22.45 -10.94 -24.79
N GLU A 529 21.32 -10.55 -24.21
CA GLU A 529 20.28 -9.78 -24.90
C GLU A 529 20.73 -8.34 -25.16
N LYS A 530 21.50 -7.77 -24.23
CA LYS A 530 22.06 -6.42 -24.34
C LYS A 530 22.82 -6.24 -25.64
N LEU A 531 23.75 -7.14 -25.98
CA LEU A 531 24.52 -7.08 -27.23
C LEU A 531 23.64 -7.04 -28.48
N ILE A 532 22.52 -7.78 -28.50
CA ILE A 532 21.59 -7.83 -29.63
C ILE A 532 20.82 -6.50 -29.75
N LEU A 533 20.32 -5.97 -28.62
CA LEU A 533 19.56 -4.72 -28.61
C LEU A 533 20.47 -3.50 -28.86
N GLU A 534 21.70 -3.52 -28.39
CA GLU A 534 22.71 -2.49 -28.69
C GLU A 534 23.06 -2.44 -30.18
N ASP A 535 23.14 -3.59 -30.87
CA ASP A 535 23.31 -3.61 -32.34
C ASP A 535 22.11 -2.98 -33.06
N LYS A 536 20.88 -3.25 -32.60
CA LYS A 536 19.67 -2.59 -33.12
C LYS A 536 19.71 -1.07 -32.93
N GLN A 537 20.07 -0.61 -31.73
CA GLN A 537 20.27 0.82 -31.42
C GLN A 537 21.35 1.45 -32.32
N ASN A 538 22.48 0.75 -32.51
CA ASN A 538 23.57 1.22 -33.37
C ASN A 538 23.12 1.37 -34.82
N LYS A 539 22.41 0.38 -35.37
CA LYS A 539 21.86 0.44 -36.73
C LYS A 539 20.94 1.64 -36.93
N LEU A 540 20.02 1.88 -35.98
CA LEU A 540 19.12 3.02 -36.05
C LEU A 540 19.89 4.35 -36.02
N LEU A 541 20.78 4.54 -35.04
CA LEU A 541 21.55 5.77 -34.88
C LEU A 541 22.44 6.04 -36.11
N LYS A 542 23.15 5.04 -36.62
CA LYS A 542 23.96 5.17 -37.83
C LYS A 542 23.10 5.61 -39.02
N SER A 543 21.97 4.95 -39.24
CA SER A 543 21.03 5.32 -40.30
C SER A 543 20.54 6.77 -40.15
N MET A 544 20.24 7.25 -38.94
CA MET A 544 19.81 8.63 -38.75
C MET A 544 20.94 9.64 -38.98
N ILE A 545 22.16 9.35 -38.50
CA ILE A 545 23.34 10.21 -38.74
C ILE A 545 23.65 10.30 -40.23
N GLU A 546 23.71 9.18 -40.95
CA GLU A 546 23.99 9.13 -42.39
C GLU A 546 23.01 10.02 -43.17
N ASN A 547 21.71 9.92 -42.86
CA ASN A 547 20.65 10.60 -43.61
C ASN A 547 20.40 12.05 -43.16
N ARG A 548 20.77 12.44 -41.93
CA ARG A 548 20.40 13.74 -41.33
C ARG A 548 21.58 14.49 -40.69
N HIS A 549 22.83 14.18 -41.03
CA HIS A 549 24.05 14.80 -40.47
C HIS A 549 24.12 16.35 -40.55
N ASN A 550 23.32 16.99 -41.41
CA ASN A 550 23.25 18.46 -41.52
C ASN A 550 22.19 19.10 -40.60
N ASP A 551 21.33 18.31 -39.96
CA ASP A 551 20.36 18.79 -38.98
C ASP A 551 21.01 18.79 -37.59
N ILE A 552 21.67 19.90 -37.26
CA ILE A 552 22.53 19.97 -36.07
C ILE A 552 21.73 19.88 -34.79
N ASP A 553 20.51 20.42 -34.75
CA ASP A 553 19.65 20.34 -33.58
C ASP A 553 19.26 18.87 -33.31
N LEU A 554 18.93 18.10 -34.36
CA LEU A 554 18.69 16.66 -34.24
C LEU A 554 19.97 15.91 -33.83
N MET A 555 21.13 16.25 -34.41
CA MET A 555 22.39 15.61 -34.04
C MET A 555 22.74 15.89 -32.58
N GLN A 556 22.52 17.09 -32.05
CA GLN A 556 22.70 17.38 -30.63
C GLN A 556 21.85 16.48 -29.74
N LEU A 557 20.58 16.27 -30.11
CA LEU A 557 19.65 15.38 -29.42
C LEU A 557 20.10 13.90 -29.50
N LEU A 558 20.51 13.41 -30.66
CA LEU A 558 20.99 12.03 -30.79
C LEU A 558 22.30 11.81 -30.04
N PHE A 559 23.24 12.76 -30.14
CA PHE A 559 24.51 12.65 -29.46
C PHE A 559 24.36 12.77 -27.94
N SER A 560 23.37 13.52 -27.42
CA SER A 560 23.11 13.56 -25.97
C SER A 560 22.78 12.16 -25.43
N VAL A 561 22.01 11.35 -26.17
CA VAL A 561 21.78 9.95 -25.83
C VAL A 561 23.07 9.14 -25.84
N THR A 562 23.91 9.32 -26.86
CA THR A 562 25.19 8.62 -26.92
C THR A 562 26.08 8.93 -25.72
N THR A 563 25.88 10.07 -25.03
CA THR A 563 26.61 10.43 -23.81
C THR A 563 26.36 9.51 -22.61
N THR A 564 25.46 8.54 -22.75
CA THR A 564 25.20 7.48 -21.77
C THR A 564 25.87 6.15 -22.13
N PHE A 565 26.39 6.01 -23.36
CA PHE A 565 26.97 4.75 -23.84
C PHE A 565 28.44 4.58 -23.45
N PRO A 566 28.95 3.33 -23.45
CA PRO A 566 30.39 3.05 -23.32
C PRO A 566 31.22 3.76 -24.39
N TYR A 567 32.45 4.15 -24.03
CA TYR A 567 33.35 4.93 -24.88
C TYR A 567 33.65 4.30 -26.24
N GLU A 568 33.92 2.99 -26.27
CA GLU A 568 34.17 2.25 -27.51
C GLU A 568 32.96 2.32 -28.45
N ARG A 569 31.76 2.23 -27.88
CA ARG A 569 30.50 2.30 -28.62
C ARG A 569 30.23 3.71 -29.13
N ARG A 570 30.67 4.77 -28.44
CA ARG A 570 30.54 6.16 -28.93
C ARG A 570 31.45 6.51 -30.09
N TYR A 571 32.69 6.00 -30.05
CA TYR A 571 33.71 6.28 -31.07
C TYR A 571 33.14 6.15 -32.49
N GLN A 572 32.37 5.09 -32.75
CA GLN A 572 31.82 4.82 -34.08
C GLN A 572 30.84 5.89 -34.58
N PHE A 573 30.12 6.58 -33.68
CA PHE A 573 29.15 7.60 -34.07
C PHE A 573 29.83 8.93 -34.37
N ILE A 574 30.87 9.28 -33.60
CA ILE A 574 31.71 10.47 -33.88
C ILE A 574 32.45 10.29 -35.20
N ASP A 575 33.08 9.13 -35.41
CA ASP A 575 33.75 8.80 -36.66
C ASP A 575 32.79 8.88 -37.85
N LEU A 576 31.58 8.34 -37.69
CA LEU A 576 30.54 8.41 -38.73
C LEU A 576 30.09 9.85 -39.00
N PHE A 577 29.82 10.65 -37.97
CA PHE A 577 29.42 12.05 -38.15
C PHE A 577 30.51 12.84 -38.89
N CYS A 578 31.78 12.73 -38.47
CA CYS A 578 32.89 13.43 -39.10
C CYS A 578 33.16 13.00 -40.55
N LYS A 579 32.74 11.79 -40.96
CA LYS A 579 32.80 11.35 -42.35
C LYS A 579 31.79 12.08 -43.25
N TYR A 580 30.62 12.44 -42.73
CA TYR A 580 29.56 13.10 -43.50
C TYR A 580 29.48 14.62 -43.28
N ASN A 581 29.84 15.10 -42.10
CA ASN A 581 29.86 16.52 -41.74
C ASN A 581 31.25 16.94 -41.25
N GLN A 582 31.93 17.75 -42.06
CA GLN A 582 33.28 18.27 -41.78
C GLN A 582 33.26 19.70 -41.20
N ASN A 583 32.08 20.28 -40.95
CA ASN A 583 31.95 21.65 -40.43
C ASN A 583 32.32 21.70 -38.95
N PHE A 584 33.30 22.56 -38.62
CA PHE A 584 33.78 22.73 -37.26
C PHE A 584 32.73 23.30 -36.29
N GLU A 585 31.95 24.30 -36.71
CA GLU A 585 30.94 24.93 -35.85
C GLU A 585 29.78 23.97 -35.52
N ASP A 586 29.49 23.05 -36.43
CA ASP A 586 28.51 21.99 -36.23
C ASP A 586 29.04 20.91 -35.28
N PHE A 587 30.30 20.51 -35.44
CA PHE A 587 30.96 19.55 -34.55
C PHE A 587 31.05 20.05 -33.11
N LYS A 588 31.44 21.32 -32.93
CA LYS A 588 31.58 21.97 -31.62
C LYS A 588 30.28 22.03 -30.81
N LYS A 589 29.14 21.94 -31.49
CA LYS A 589 27.80 21.92 -30.89
C LYS A 589 27.42 20.57 -30.32
N LEU A 590 28.09 19.48 -30.71
CA LEU A 590 27.73 18.13 -30.26
C LEU A 590 28.21 17.88 -28.82
N PRO A 591 27.41 17.20 -27.99
CA PRO A 591 27.85 16.76 -26.68
C PRO A 591 28.81 15.56 -26.84
N ILE A 592 30.10 15.84 -26.84
CA ILE A 592 31.17 14.83 -27.00
C ILE A 592 31.56 14.24 -25.64
N GLU A 593 31.51 15.05 -24.59
CA GLU A 593 31.86 14.66 -23.22
C GLU A 593 30.77 13.76 -22.59
N PRO A 594 31.12 12.76 -21.76
CA PRO A 594 30.14 12.01 -20.99
C PRO A 594 29.43 12.90 -19.99
N TYR A 595 28.11 12.73 -19.94
CA TYR A 595 27.26 13.37 -18.96
C TYR A 595 26.71 12.30 -18.02
N VAL A 596 27.12 12.30 -16.75
CA VAL A 596 26.69 11.31 -15.76
C VAL A 596 25.62 11.97 -14.88
N LYS A 597 24.37 11.47 -14.99
CA LYS A 597 23.21 12.17 -14.41
C LYS A 597 22.55 11.48 -13.21
N ASN A 598 22.77 10.17 -13.00
CA ASN A 598 22.03 9.42 -11.97
C ASN A 598 22.95 8.76 -10.94
N ASP A 599 22.86 9.26 -9.70
CA ASP A 599 23.60 8.84 -8.51
C ASP A 599 23.07 7.53 -7.88
N GLN A 600 22.32 6.67 -8.58
CA GLN A 600 21.69 5.49 -7.93
C GLN A 600 21.96 4.13 -8.56
N GLU A 601 22.32 3.99 -9.83
CA GLU A 601 22.38 2.66 -10.44
C GLU A 601 23.50 2.55 -11.48
N LEU A 602 24.71 2.76 -10.99
CA LEU A 602 25.94 2.49 -11.73
C LEU A 602 26.59 1.25 -11.10
N SER A 603 27.29 0.46 -11.93
CA SER A 603 28.21 -0.54 -11.40
C SER A 603 29.18 0.15 -10.43
N SER A 604 29.73 -0.56 -9.44
CA SER A 604 30.61 0.00 -8.42
C SER A 604 31.80 0.82 -8.97
N GLU A 605 32.14 0.65 -10.26
CA GLU A 605 33.20 1.36 -10.98
C GLU A 605 32.73 2.66 -11.67
N ASP A 606 31.42 2.88 -11.82
CA ASP A 606 30.85 4.05 -12.48
C ASP A 606 30.13 5.01 -11.52
N TYR A 607 29.71 4.55 -10.33
CA TYR A 607 29.08 5.38 -9.28
C TYR A 607 30.01 6.46 -8.73
N ILE A 608 31.33 6.27 -8.87
CA ILE A 608 32.37 7.17 -8.37
C ILE A 608 32.47 8.48 -9.21
N LEU A 609 31.67 8.64 -10.28
CA LEU A 609 31.99 9.55 -11.39
C LEU A 609 31.08 10.79 -11.56
N SER A 610 29.94 10.95 -10.84
CA SER A 610 29.02 12.10 -11.05
C SER A 610 28.97 13.15 -9.94
N SER A 611 29.03 12.76 -8.67
CA SER A 611 28.72 13.70 -7.57
C SER A 611 29.95 14.30 -6.87
N SER A 612 31.15 13.92 -7.31
CA SER A 612 32.37 14.66 -7.02
C SER A 612 33.17 14.72 -8.29
N LYS A 613 33.77 15.88 -8.54
CA LYS A 613 34.87 16.02 -9.47
C LYS A 613 35.99 15.04 -9.05
N ASN A 614 35.88 13.79 -9.48
CA ASN A 614 36.81 12.74 -9.11
C ASN A 614 37.90 12.64 -10.18
N ILE A 615 39.13 12.58 -9.72
CA ILE A 615 40.34 12.42 -10.53
C ILE A 615 40.23 11.18 -11.45
N GLU A 616 39.68 10.07 -10.97
CA GLU A 616 39.54 8.82 -11.74
C GLU A 616 38.55 8.95 -12.90
N ALA A 617 37.42 9.63 -12.68
CA ALA A 617 36.44 9.94 -13.73
C ALA A 617 37.02 10.81 -14.83
N THR A 618 37.76 11.84 -14.42
CA THR A 618 38.36 12.75 -15.37
C THR A 618 39.50 12.08 -16.14
N HIS A 619 40.21 11.12 -15.53
CA HIS A 619 41.16 10.27 -16.25
C HIS A 619 40.48 9.45 -17.35
N LYS A 620 39.36 8.78 -17.05
CA LYS A 620 38.55 8.05 -18.04
C LYS A 620 38.07 8.96 -19.20
N ILE A 621 37.68 10.20 -18.92
CA ILE A 621 37.31 11.20 -19.94
C ILE A 621 38.50 11.53 -20.86
N VAL A 622 39.68 11.76 -20.28
CA VAL A 622 40.90 12.04 -21.04
C VAL A 622 41.27 10.87 -21.95
N GLU A 623 41.24 9.64 -21.43
CA GLU A 623 41.54 8.43 -22.21
C GLU A 623 40.58 8.30 -23.41
N TYR A 624 39.29 8.54 -23.19
CA TYR A 624 38.31 8.55 -24.26
C TYR A 624 38.59 9.65 -25.31
N LEU A 625 38.83 10.89 -24.92
CA LEU A 625 39.13 11.98 -25.86
C LEU A 625 40.43 11.70 -26.64
N GLU A 626 41.45 11.14 -25.99
CA GLU A 626 42.69 10.71 -26.66
C GLU A 626 42.42 9.59 -27.67
N SER A 627 41.49 8.68 -27.38
CA SER A 627 41.09 7.62 -28.32
C SER A 627 40.47 8.16 -29.60
N LEU A 628 39.86 9.36 -29.60
CA LEU A 628 39.25 10.00 -30.77
C LEU A 628 40.27 10.60 -31.75
N ARG A 629 41.53 10.83 -31.32
CA ARG A 629 42.59 11.44 -32.14
C ARG A 629 42.72 10.85 -33.56
N PRO A 630 42.63 9.52 -33.77
CA PRO A 630 42.79 8.93 -35.10
C PRO A 630 41.70 9.34 -36.10
N ILE A 631 40.53 9.79 -35.63
CA ILE A 631 39.42 10.25 -36.48
C ILE A 631 39.81 11.53 -37.23
N PHE A 632 40.54 12.43 -36.56
CA PHE A 632 40.85 13.77 -37.08
C PHE A 632 42.18 13.85 -37.85
N ASN A 633 42.51 12.79 -38.61
CA ASN A 633 43.79 12.68 -39.32
C ASN A 633 43.76 13.25 -40.76
N THR A 634 42.63 13.79 -41.20
CA THR A 634 42.49 14.46 -42.50
C THR A 634 42.70 15.96 -42.37
N ILE A 635 43.10 16.62 -43.46
CA ILE A 635 43.28 18.08 -43.50
C ILE A 635 41.97 18.81 -43.17
N ASP A 636 40.84 18.24 -43.61
CA ASP A 636 39.50 18.83 -43.42
C ASP A 636 39.02 18.80 -41.96
N LEU A 637 39.70 18.06 -41.06
CA LEU A 637 39.30 17.91 -39.65
C LEU A 637 40.31 18.52 -38.66
N LEU A 638 41.20 19.40 -39.13
CA LEU A 638 42.25 20.00 -38.29
C LEU A 638 41.69 20.86 -37.15
N GLU A 639 40.61 21.60 -37.38
CA GLU A 639 39.99 22.45 -36.35
C GLU A 639 39.32 21.60 -35.25
N GLN A 640 38.68 20.50 -35.64
CA GLN A 640 38.11 19.51 -34.71
C GLN A 640 39.21 18.86 -33.86
N LYS A 641 40.35 18.51 -34.49
CA LYS A 641 41.52 18.00 -33.80
C LYS A 641 42.03 18.99 -32.75
N GLU A 642 42.21 20.25 -33.12
CA GLU A 642 42.68 21.30 -32.21
C GLU A 642 41.72 21.50 -31.03
N TYR A 643 40.42 21.46 -31.28
CA TYR A 643 39.40 21.54 -30.23
C TYR A 643 39.49 20.39 -29.24
N VAL A 644 39.56 19.14 -29.70
CA VAL A 644 39.68 17.96 -28.80
C VAL A 644 41.01 17.99 -28.01
N GLU A 645 42.13 18.39 -28.63
CA GLU A 645 43.41 18.56 -27.92
C GLU A 645 43.34 19.62 -26.82
N LYS A 646 42.59 20.70 -27.06
CA LYS A 646 42.37 21.75 -26.07
C LYS A 646 41.58 21.23 -24.87
N GLU A 647 40.53 20.44 -25.09
CA GLU A 647 39.75 19.82 -24.01
C GLU A 647 40.59 18.80 -23.22
N ILE A 648 41.38 17.95 -23.91
CA ILE A 648 42.32 17.03 -23.24
C ILE A 648 43.28 17.81 -22.32
N LYS A 649 43.84 18.92 -22.80
CA LYS A 649 44.75 19.77 -22.01
C LYS A 649 44.04 20.39 -20.81
N TYR A 650 42.79 20.82 -20.98
CA TYR A 650 41.98 21.36 -19.89
C TYR A 650 41.77 20.32 -18.79
N PHE A 651 41.30 19.12 -19.13
CA PHE A 651 41.05 18.05 -18.15
C PHE A 651 42.33 17.54 -17.48
N LYS A 652 43.45 17.40 -18.21
CA LYS A 652 44.75 17.04 -17.60
C LYS A 652 45.21 18.08 -16.58
N LYS A 653 45.09 19.37 -16.90
CA LYS A 653 45.42 20.45 -15.96
C LYS A 653 44.49 20.41 -14.74
N TRP A 654 43.20 20.19 -14.96
CA TRP A 654 42.24 20.08 -13.87
C TRP A 654 42.60 18.93 -12.89
N ILE A 655 42.98 17.76 -13.41
CA ILE A 655 43.46 16.61 -12.63
C ILE A 655 44.70 16.98 -11.80
N GLU A 656 45.69 17.67 -12.39
CA GLU A 656 46.89 18.10 -11.69
C GLU A 656 46.59 19.07 -10.56
N ASP A 657 45.67 20.02 -10.78
CA ASP A 657 45.29 21.01 -9.78
C ASP A 657 44.48 20.37 -8.64
N GLU A 658 43.61 19.39 -8.93
CA GLU A 658 42.88 18.64 -7.90
C GLU A 658 43.79 17.74 -7.06
N LYS A 659 44.76 17.04 -7.68
CA LYS A 659 45.77 16.25 -6.95
C LYS A 659 46.56 17.11 -5.96
N LYS A 660 46.88 18.36 -6.33
CA LYS A 660 47.56 19.31 -5.44
C LYS A 660 46.67 19.75 -4.28
N ARG A 661 45.36 19.97 -4.51
CA ARG A 661 44.41 20.34 -3.45
C ARG A 661 44.27 19.23 -2.42
N ASN A 662 44.06 17.98 -2.85
CA ASN A 662 43.93 16.84 -1.93
C ASN A 662 45.18 16.64 -1.07
N PHE A 663 46.37 16.87 -1.63
CA PHE A 663 47.63 16.77 -0.90
C PHE A 663 47.87 17.91 0.13
N ILE A 664 47.15 19.03 0.03
CA ILE A 664 47.27 20.17 0.95
C ILE A 664 46.23 20.09 2.09
N GLU A 665 45.12 19.38 1.87
CA GLU A 665 44.04 19.20 2.86
C GLU A 665 44.21 17.96 3.77
N ASP A 666 45.06 17.00 3.37
CA ASP A 666 45.61 15.91 4.21
C ASP A 666 46.84 16.36 5.03
#